data_AF-A0A968N6K1-F1
#
_entry.id   AF-A0A968N6K1-F1
#
_cell.length_a   1.000
_cell.length_b   1.000
_cell.length_c   1.000
_cell.angle_alpha   90.00
_cell.angle_beta   90.00
_cell.angle_gamma   90.00
#
_symmetry.space_group_name_H-M   'P 1'
#
loop_
_entity.id
_entity.type
_entity.pdbx_description
1 polymer ?
#
loop_
_entity_poly.entity_id
_entity_poly.type
_entity_poly.pdbx_seq_one_letter_code
_entity_poly.pdbx_strand_id
1 'polypeptide(L)'
;MPGRWRRWSFWVAIALVVIVVLPGTGLMLRFAYLTLRGTLGLALDLAVVGLMIFLVAAFLAPLEALGWWAGWYGDAVKTTPVGELAAPVAGDRPLSRFVVYLDGIGQASDEALPEGEDFLRRLAAHLPDDIAILRGIMPYSVLNRPMTEGRWLAVFWRWADRLRLRNPQNLLGLAINLRNVTIVAVSADQRYGPIYNQGMAQVIYDSLQANGYPLGSGTPVTLLGFSGGGQISLGALPYLRRALGASIEVISLGGVFSGNNQFLQAEHVYHLVGDRDSVERLGPIAFPRRWKLAFLSYWNRAQRRGKISLISLGPVGHELPGGILDAEAQLPDGRTHMQQTVDLVVEILTGQRLPAPPPRQQVNNYERYQANDWHQLACARDTQALPNPHYFRPLAAWLGRLILPTAPERAAGVQFEVFTAPPAWADWVGRRLRLIWQAPLLQSVTMDVHFSGETAYSLRQGVVHPARLHGWRQVTPLESLAGSRSRDDQLVALPEPVEILTAGESEEPGLVIVSEPIQTTGVALALVQFQAALGNETWQARHFDPVAREFLGPEVVLRLPEPVANGEGILPATARRLDQMPLNALGWYVSGVPDGLGGFVVQSLAPRALLRWPPQQVITGQRAAWRYVKREAWQQTTPGTVSSVLVSERRLSAAALLSEWQVGDRLLVVHVYGGIGGEQRERAAQAGLFFGHFAYGVAEVIHEPLANELSLAIRYQQVYAHNVDGIIAGMQAWWRYMGDRQVGWLGTRPVADILIRFPPFTGSYTLGGETRSPLTGFGRQLEAMMARYRVGDGTGATFVGPANNCAQDSNQALYDTIQRVLAAVQGPDPAGLQAWEQCEPEQAQRLQALLRLERSLRRQLLPLGSVRADWQVENDSMLGISLEDRPLRNLARGLVSWRTMLPRLASDTVVKVFLEHGASALVLRTNQVGGDHPEIEPVVPMTL
;
A
#
# COMPACT_ATOMS: atom_id res chain seq x y z
N MET A 1 -8.01 -18.87 47.97
CA MET A 1 -8.27 -20.10 47.17
C MET A 1 -9.07 -19.80 45.87
N PRO A 2 -8.50 -19.14 44.83
CA PRO A 2 -9.27 -18.73 43.63
C PRO A 2 -9.16 -19.70 42.43
N GLY A 3 -8.28 -20.70 42.47
CA GLY A 3 -7.98 -21.58 41.32
C GLY A 3 -8.98 -22.72 41.07
N ARG A 4 -9.82 -23.07 42.05
CA ARG A 4 -10.75 -24.21 41.95
C ARG A 4 -12.04 -23.87 41.18
N TRP A 5 -12.56 -22.65 41.34
CA TRP A 5 -13.77 -22.20 40.64
C TRP A 5 -13.55 -22.04 39.15
N ARG A 6 -12.40 -21.45 38.73
CA ARG A 6 -12.03 -21.30 37.31
C ARG A 6 -11.90 -22.63 36.56
N ARG A 7 -11.37 -23.67 37.22
CA ARG A 7 -11.29 -25.02 36.64
C ARG A 7 -12.67 -25.65 36.49
N TRP A 8 -13.54 -25.47 37.48
CA TRP A 8 -14.91 -25.98 37.43
C TRP A 8 -15.74 -25.34 36.32
N SER A 9 -15.69 -24.01 36.18
CA SER A 9 -16.41 -23.29 35.11
C SER A 9 -15.91 -23.66 33.70
N PHE A 10 -14.62 -23.96 33.54
CA PHE A 10 -14.05 -24.42 32.27
C PHE A 10 -14.54 -25.83 31.90
N TRP A 11 -14.56 -26.76 32.86
CA TRP A 11 -15.07 -28.11 32.64
C TRP A 11 -16.60 -28.15 32.43
N VAL A 12 -17.35 -27.28 33.09
CA VAL A 12 -18.80 -27.12 32.88
C VAL A 12 -19.10 -26.56 31.48
N ALA A 13 -18.32 -25.59 31.01
CA ALA A 13 -18.47 -25.05 29.65
C ALA A 13 -18.12 -26.10 28.58
N ILE A 14 -17.05 -26.87 28.77
CA ILE A 14 -16.70 -27.99 27.88
C ILE A 14 -17.80 -29.06 27.91
N ALA A 15 -18.33 -29.41 29.09
CA ALA A 15 -19.43 -30.37 29.19
C ALA A 15 -20.68 -29.87 28.45
N LEU A 16 -21.03 -28.59 28.56
CA LEU A 16 -22.13 -27.97 27.82
C LEU A 16 -21.90 -28.01 26.30
N VAL A 17 -20.69 -27.69 25.83
CA VAL A 17 -20.34 -27.78 24.40
C VAL A 17 -20.39 -29.22 23.91
N VAL A 18 -19.89 -30.17 24.69
CA VAL A 18 -19.93 -31.61 24.38
C VAL A 18 -21.36 -32.15 24.34
N ILE A 19 -22.24 -31.66 25.22
CA ILE A 19 -23.69 -31.96 25.22
C ILE A 19 -24.39 -31.38 23.97
N VAL A 20 -23.93 -30.25 23.43
CA VAL A 20 -24.54 -29.65 22.23
C VAL A 20 -24.01 -30.29 20.94
N VAL A 21 -22.78 -30.79 20.92
CA VAL A 21 -22.09 -31.27 19.70
C VAL A 21 -22.18 -32.78 19.48
N LEU A 22 -22.37 -33.60 20.52
CA LEU A 22 -22.47 -35.06 20.36
C LEU A 22 -23.84 -35.50 19.80
N PRO A 23 -23.89 -36.29 18.71
CA PRO A 23 -25.13 -36.88 18.21
C PRO A 23 -25.70 -37.84 19.27
N GLY A 24 -26.94 -37.62 19.71
CA GLY A 24 -27.63 -38.47 20.71
C GLY A 24 -27.86 -37.83 22.09
N THR A 25 -27.31 -36.63 22.34
CA THR A 25 -27.55 -35.87 23.57
C THR A 25 -29.00 -35.41 23.71
N GLY A 26 -29.70 -35.22 22.60
CA GLY A 26 -31.15 -34.99 22.59
C GLY A 26 -31.94 -36.14 23.24
N LEU A 27 -31.48 -37.39 23.15
CA LEU A 27 -32.11 -38.54 23.80
C LEU A 27 -31.87 -38.55 25.32
N MET A 28 -30.66 -38.21 25.77
CA MET A 28 -30.35 -38.08 27.21
C MET A 28 -31.03 -36.86 27.85
N LEU A 29 -31.06 -35.71 27.17
CA LEU A 29 -31.82 -34.53 27.61
C LEU A 29 -33.31 -34.83 27.66
N ARG A 30 -33.85 -35.58 26.69
CA ARG A 30 -35.24 -36.03 26.68
C ARG A 30 -35.54 -37.01 27.81
N PHE A 31 -34.62 -37.93 28.11
CA PHE A 31 -34.77 -38.87 29.24
C PHE A 31 -34.70 -38.14 30.58
N ALA A 32 -33.75 -37.23 30.77
CA ALA A 32 -33.66 -36.37 31.95
C ALA A 32 -34.90 -35.49 32.10
N TYR A 33 -35.38 -34.87 31.02
CA TYR A 33 -36.61 -34.09 30.99
C TYR A 33 -37.83 -34.94 31.35
N LEU A 34 -37.99 -36.15 30.79
CA LEU A 34 -39.08 -37.07 31.12
C LEU A 34 -39.03 -37.54 32.58
N THR A 35 -37.83 -37.74 33.14
CA THR A 35 -37.63 -38.19 34.53
C THR A 35 -37.93 -37.06 35.53
N LEU A 36 -37.48 -35.83 35.24
CA LEU A 36 -37.83 -34.63 36.01
C LEU A 36 -39.31 -34.26 35.87
N ARG A 37 -39.92 -34.48 34.70
CA ARG A 37 -41.35 -34.23 34.46
C ARG A 37 -42.26 -35.17 35.25
N GLY A 38 -41.80 -36.39 35.55
CA GLY A 38 -42.54 -37.33 36.40
C GLY A 38 -42.67 -36.89 37.88
N THR A 39 -41.82 -35.97 38.35
CA THR A 39 -41.78 -35.50 39.75
C THR A 39 -42.12 -34.02 39.92
N LEU A 40 -41.79 -33.17 38.94
CA LEU A 40 -41.98 -31.72 38.96
C LEU A 40 -42.75 -31.22 37.72
N GLY A 41 -43.54 -32.09 37.08
CA GLY A 41 -44.08 -31.92 35.72
C GLY A 41 -44.64 -30.56 35.36
N LEU A 42 -45.52 -30.00 36.21
CA LEU A 42 -46.10 -28.69 35.96
C LEU A 42 -45.06 -27.56 36.06
N ALA A 43 -44.18 -27.60 37.05
CA ALA A 43 -43.15 -26.58 37.25
C ALA A 43 -42.09 -26.61 36.16
N LEU A 44 -41.70 -27.81 35.71
CA LEU A 44 -40.74 -28.00 34.63
C LEU A 44 -41.33 -27.60 33.27
N ASP A 45 -42.58 -27.96 33.00
CA ASP A 45 -43.28 -27.57 31.77
C ASP A 45 -43.48 -26.05 31.72
N LEU A 46 -43.86 -25.41 32.84
CA LEU A 46 -43.94 -23.95 32.94
C LEU A 46 -42.56 -23.27 32.81
N ALA A 47 -41.49 -23.87 33.33
CA ALA A 47 -40.14 -23.34 33.19
C ALA A 47 -39.62 -23.45 31.74
N VAL A 48 -39.90 -24.55 31.04
CA VAL A 48 -39.53 -24.74 29.64
C VAL A 48 -40.38 -23.87 28.71
N VAL A 49 -41.69 -23.78 28.93
CA VAL A 49 -42.57 -22.85 28.20
C VAL A 49 -42.14 -21.41 28.49
N GLY A 50 -41.81 -21.08 29.73
CA GLY A 50 -41.25 -19.78 30.11
C GLY A 50 -39.94 -19.49 29.38
N LEU A 51 -39.01 -20.44 29.32
CA LEU A 51 -37.74 -20.32 28.59
C LEU A 51 -37.96 -20.17 27.07
N MET A 52 -38.91 -20.90 26.48
CA MET A 52 -39.23 -20.82 25.06
C MET A 52 -39.89 -19.49 24.70
N ILE A 53 -40.88 -19.04 25.48
CA ILE A 53 -41.49 -17.71 25.33
C ILE A 53 -40.43 -16.63 25.49
N PHE A 54 -39.51 -16.81 26.44
CA PHE A 54 -38.40 -15.91 26.67
C PHE A 54 -37.40 -15.85 25.52
N LEU A 55 -36.96 -17.00 24.99
CA LEU A 55 -36.08 -17.07 23.81
C LEU A 55 -36.75 -16.46 22.60
N VAL A 56 -38.03 -16.78 22.36
CA VAL A 56 -38.84 -16.18 21.30
C VAL A 56 -38.89 -14.66 21.47
N ALA A 57 -39.17 -14.14 22.67
CA ALA A 57 -39.17 -12.70 22.94
C ALA A 57 -37.80 -12.04 22.76
N ALA A 58 -36.70 -12.70 23.11
CA ALA A 58 -35.33 -12.22 22.90
C ALA A 58 -34.95 -12.18 21.41
N PHE A 59 -35.37 -13.19 20.63
CA PHE A 59 -35.16 -13.25 19.17
C PHE A 59 -36.17 -12.44 18.34
N LEU A 60 -37.26 -11.96 18.94
CA LEU A 60 -38.18 -10.99 18.34
C LEU A 60 -37.62 -9.56 18.34
N ALA A 61 -36.64 -9.25 19.21
CA ALA A 61 -36.07 -7.90 19.30
C ALA A 61 -35.38 -7.40 18.01
N PRO A 62 -34.67 -8.23 17.22
CA PRO A 62 -34.10 -7.82 15.94
C PRO A 62 -35.15 -7.67 14.81
N LEU A 63 -36.37 -8.21 14.96
CA LEU A 63 -37.43 -8.06 13.96
C LEU A 63 -37.90 -6.60 13.84
N GLU A 64 -37.72 -5.78 14.88
CA GLU A 64 -38.00 -4.34 14.81
C GLU A 64 -37.07 -3.63 13.81
N ALA A 65 -35.79 -3.99 13.79
CA ALA A 65 -34.82 -3.48 12.82
C ALA A 65 -35.07 -4.01 11.40
N LEU A 66 -35.51 -5.27 11.27
CA LEU A 66 -35.90 -5.83 9.98
C LEU A 66 -37.21 -5.21 9.46
N GLY A 67 -38.17 -4.91 10.33
CA GLY A 67 -39.40 -4.22 9.97
C GLY A 67 -39.15 -2.76 9.56
N TRP A 68 -38.20 -2.09 10.24
CA TRP A 68 -37.71 -0.78 9.83
C TRP A 68 -37.11 -0.83 8.41
N TRP A 69 -36.23 -1.79 8.15
CA TRP A 69 -35.63 -1.96 6.82
C TRP A 69 -36.62 -2.35 5.74
N ALA A 70 -37.59 -3.21 6.05
CA ALA A 70 -38.61 -3.68 5.14
C ALA A 70 -39.74 -2.64 4.88
N GLY A 71 -39.64 -1.44 5.47
CA GLY A 71 -40.63 -0.37 5.29
C GLY A 71 -41.98 -0.63 5.96
N TRP A 72 -42.07 -1.59 6.89
CA TRP A 72 -43.33 -1.94 7.59
C TRP A 72 -43.92 -0.78 8.41
N TYR A 73 -43.12 0.25 8.65
CA TYR A 73 -43.50 1.45 9.41
C TYR A 73 -43.69 2.70 8.52
N GLY A 74 -43.73 2.53 7.19
CA GLY A 74 -43.93 3.59 6.18
C GLY A 74 -42.64 4.19 5.62
N ASP A 75 -42.76 4.90 4.48
CA ASP A 75 -41.61 5.47 3.73
C ASP A 75 -40.91 6.64 4.46
N ALA A 76 -41.61 7.30 5.38
CA ALA A 76 -41.08 8.35 6.25
C ALA A 76 -41.23 7.92 7.72
N VAL A 77 -40.32 7.06 8.19
CA VAL A 77 -40.31 6.60 9.58
C VAL A 77 -40.08 7.80 10.51
N LYS A 78 -41.14 8.23 11.21
CA LYS A 78 -41.01 9.24 12.28
C LYS A 78 -40.37 8.60 13.50
N THR A 79 -39.11 8.95 13.77
CA THR A 79 -38.32 8.58 14.96
C THR A 79 -38.73 9.41 16.19
N THR A 80 -40.04 9.53 16.44
CA THR A 80 -40.58 10.24 17.61
C THR A 80 -40.85 9.26 18.76
N PRO A 81 -40.40 9.57 19.99
CA PRO A 81 -39.82 10.85 20.43
C PRO A 81 -38.38 11.08 19.97
N VAL A 82 -38.00 12.34 19.76
CA VAL A 82 -36.62 12.77 19.49
C VAL A 82 -35.89 13.08 20.80
N GLY A 83 -34.56 12.99 20.83
CA GLY A 83 -33.78 13.40 22.00
C GLY A 83 -33.95 14.88 22.35
N GLU A 84 -33.53 15.26 23.55
CA GLU A 84 -33.60 16.64 24.07
C GLU A 84 -32.22 17.13 24.51
N LEU A 85 -31.99 18.44 24.44
CA LEU A 85 -30.78 19.05 24.99
C LEU A 85 -30.81 19.07 26.53
N ALA A 86 -29.71 18.67 27.16
CA ALA A 86 -29.52 18.81 28.60
C ALA A 86 -29.25 20.28 28.95
N ALA A 87 -29.82 20.76 30.06
CA ALA A 87 -29.56 22.10 30.57
C ALA A 87 -28.20 22.17 31.30
N PRO A 88 -27.47 23.32 31.24
CA PRO A 88 -27.81 24.55 30.52
C PRO A 88 -27.53 24.44 29.02
N VAL A 89 -28.38 25.06 28.21
CA VAL A 89 -28.19 25.18 26.76
C VAL A 89 -27.69 26.61 26.47
N ALA A 90 -26.64 26.79 25.67
CA ALA A 90 -26.30 28.12 25.17
C ALA A 90 -27.53 28.77 24.53
N GLY A 91 -27.77 30.06 24.83
CA GLY A 91 -28.76 30.86 24.12
C GLY A 91 -28.38 31.06 22.65
N ASP A 92 -28.42 32.30 22.14
CA ASP A 92 -28.19 32.58 20.70
C ASP A 92 -26.74 32.42 20.19
N ARG A 93 -25.86 31.71 20.91
CA ARG A 93 -24.46 31.49 20.49
C ARG A 93 -24.35 30.26 19.59
N PRO A 94 -23.50 30.31 18.54
CA PRO A 94 -23.22 29.14 17.73
C PRO A 94 -22.50 28.07 18.56
N LEU A 95 -23.04 26.86 18.54
CA LEU A 95 -22.45 25.71 19.24
C LEU A 95 -21.16 25.27 18.56
N SER A 96 -20.12 25.02 19.35
CA SER A 96 -18.83 24.51 18.88
C SER A 96 -18.82 22.99 18.75
N ARG A 97 -19.74 22.28 19.42
CA ARG A 97 -19.83 20.82 19.42
C ARG A 97 -21.20 20.30 19.89
N PHE A 98 -21.62 19.17 19.35
CA PHE A 98 -22.74 18.38 19.88
C PHE A 98 -22.22 17.07 20.49
N VAL A 99 -22.68 16.72 21.68
CA VAL A 99 -22.34 15.49 22.40
C VAL A 99 -23.60 14.64 22.51
N VAL A 100 -23.58 13.43 21.94
CA VAL A 100 -24.73 12.52 21.96
C VAL A 100 -24.48 11.41 22.97
N TYR A 101 -25.29 11.34 24.02
CA TYR A 101 -25.16 10.30 25.04
C TYR A 101 -25.95 9.04 24.67
N LEU A 102 -25.30 7.88 24.76
CA LEU A 102 -25.87 6.56 24.51
C LEU A 102 -25.60 5.67 25.74
N ASP A 103 -26.66 5.39 26.50
CA ASP A 103 -26.57 4.69 27.79
C ASP A 103 -26.28 3.17 27.65
N GLY A 104 -26.05 2.52 28.80
CA GLY A 104 -25.76 1.09 28.91
C GLY A 104 -26.99 0.18 28.81
N ILE A 105 -26.75 -1.14 28.77
CA ILE A 105 -27.75 -2.20 28.54
C ILE A 105 -28.91 -2.25 29.55
N GLY A 106 -28.83 -1.49 30.64
CA GLY A 106 -29.91 -1.31 31.60
C GLY A 106 -30.99 -0.32 31.16
N GLN A 107 -30.86 0.39 30.04
CA GLN A 107 -31.91 1.35 29.64
C GLN A 107 -33.18 0.63 29.12
N ALA A 108 -34.34 0.98 29.69
CA ALA A 108 -35.66 0.44 29.31
C ALA A 108 -36.69 1.53 28.89
N SER A 109 -36.38 2.79 29.22
CA SER A 109 -37.17 4.01 29.00
C SER A 109 -36.32 5.12 28.36
N ASP A 110 -36.94 6.26 28.11
CA ASP A 110 -36.38 7.51 27.58
C ASP A 110 -35.53 8.28 28.58
N GLU A 111 -35.83 8.15 29.87
CA GLU A 111 -34.92 8.59 30.94
C GLU A 111 -33.66 7.72 30.96
N ALA A 112 -32.48 8.33 31.08
CA ALA A 112 -31.25 7.58 31.34
C ALA A 112 -31.32 6.93 32.72
N LEU A 113 -30.47 5.94 32.98
CA LEU A 113 -30.37 5.36 34.33
C LEU A 113 -30.08 6.47 35.36
N PRO A 114 -30.52 6.36 36.63
CA PRO A 114 -30.32 7.40 37.64
C PRO A 114 -28.86 7.89 37.74
N GLU A 115 -27.90 6.98 37.63
CA GLU A 115 -26.46 7.25 37.55
C GLU A 115 -26.04 7.97 36.25
N GLY A 116 -26.67 7.66 35.13
CA GLY A 116 -26.47 8.34 33.83
C GLY A 116 -27.01 9.76 33.84
N GLU A 117 -28.20 10.00 34.40
CA GLU A 117 -28.75 11.36 34.56
C GLU A 117 -27.90 12.20 35.55
N ASP A 118 -27.39 11.61 36.64
CA ASP A 118 -26.48 12.31 37.54
C ASP A 118 -25.15 12.67 36.85
N PHE A 119 -24.61 11.74 36.05
CA PHE A 119 -23.43 11.98 35.23
C PHE A 119 -23.65 13.11 34.22
N LEU A 120 -24.74 13.09 33.45
CA LEU A 120 -25.05 14.13 32.47
C LEU A 120 -25.25 15.50 33.12
N ARG A 121 -25.91 15.55 34.29
CA ARG A 121 -26.09 16.80 35.05
C ARG A 121 -24.75 17.38 35.50
N ARG A 122 -23.86 16.53 36.04
CA ARG A 122 -22.51 16.95 36.46
C ARG A 122 -21.67 17.37 35.25
N LEU A 123 -21.76 16.64 34.15
CA LEU A 123 -21.03 16.95 32.93
C LEU A 123 -21.47 18.31 32.36
N ALA A 124 -22.78 18.53 32.23
CA ALA A 124 -23.33 19.80 31.75
C ALA A 124 -22.93 21.00 32.64
N ALA A 125 -22.82 20.80 33.96
CA ALA A 125 -22.38 21.85 34.89
C ALA A 125 -20.88 22.21 34.78
N HIS A 126 -20.05 21.35 34.18
CA HIS A 126 -18.60 21.56 34.03
C HIS A 126 -18.16 21.82 32.59
N LEU A 127 -19.07 21.69 31.61
CA LEU A 127 -18.79 22.01 30.22
C LEU A 127 -19.02 23.49 29.92
N PRO A 128 -18.25 24.07 28.97
CA PRO A 128 -18.57 25.36 28.39
C PRO A 128 -19.98 25.39 27.76
N ASP A 129 -20.66 26.54 27.85
CA ASP A 129 -22.02 26.70 27.36
C ASP A 129 -22.18 26.47 25.84
N ASP A 130 -21.11 26.57 25.06
CA ASP A 130 -21.09 26.34 23.60
C ASP A 130 -21.01 24.86 23.20
N ILE A 131 -21.00 23.92 24.15
CA ILE A 131 -21.07 22.48 23.91
C ILE A 131 -22.44 21.94 24.34
N ALA A 132 -23.25 21.50 23.38
CA ALA A 132 -24.59 20.99 23.66
C ALA A 132 -24.58 19.47 23.88
N ILE A 133 -25.22 18.99 24.95
CA ILE A 133 -25.40 17.56 25.22
C ILE A 133 -26.81 17.13 24.84
N LEU A 134 -26.94 16.16 23.95
CA LEU A 134 -28.17 15.51 23.54
C LEU A 134 -28.37 14.23 24.37
N ARG A 135 -29.48 14.19 25.13
CA ARG A 135 -29.93 13.07 25.96
C ARG A 135 -31.25 12.49 25.43
N GLY A 136 -31.73 11.40 26.01
CA GLY A 136 -33.01 10.78 25.64
C GLY A 136 -32.97 9.92 24.36
N ILE A 137 -31.77 9.49 23.92
CA ILE A 137 -31.62 8.53 22.84
C ILE A 137 -31.50 7.13 23.42
N MET A 138 -32.37 6.22 23.00
CA MET A 138 -32.35 4.81 23.38
C MET A 138 -31.47 4.00 22.42
N PRO A 139 -30.26 3.58 22.81
CA PRO A 139 -29.33 2.86 21.93
C PRO A 139 -29.83 1.49 21.49
N TYR A 140 -30.91 0.99 22.12
CA TYR A 140 -31.49 -0.33 21.89
C TYR A 140 -32.88 -0.29 21.24
N SER A 141 -33.26 0.83 20.60
CA SER A 141 -34.48 0.96 19.79
C SER A 141 -34.27 1.82 18.53
N VAL A 142 -34.42 1.20 17.35
CA VAL A 142 -34.31 1.89 16.05
C VAL A 142 -35.48 2.85 15.75
N LEU A 143 -36.50 2.87 16.61
CA LEU A 143 -37.63 3.80 16.54
C LEU A 143 -37.60 4.85 17.68
N ASN A 144 -36.58 4.80 18.54
CA ASN A 144 -36.46 5.56 19.78
C ASN A 144 -37.69 5.45 20.71
N ARG A 145 -38.37 4.28 20.73
CA ARG A 145 -39.61 4.07 21.50
C ARG A 145 -39.38 3.27 22.79
N PRO A 146 -39.93 3.72 23.93
CA PRO A 146 -39.85 3.01 25.20
C PRO A 146 -40.40 1.59 25.10
N MET A 147 -39.85 0.66 25.90
CA MET A 147 -40.41 -0.71 25.97
C MET A 147 -41.77 -0.75 26.69
N THR A 148 -42.08 0.28 27.44
CA THR A 148 -43.25 0.46 28.31
C THR A 148 -44.47 1.04 27.60
N GLU A 149 -44.33 1.41 26.32
CA GLU A 149 -45.37 2.10 25.54
C GLU A 149 -45.55 1.51 24.13
N GLY A 150 -46.79 1.54 23.62
CA GLY A 150 -47.10 1.28 22.20
C GLY A 150 -46.81 -0.12 21.65
N ARG A 151 -46.51 -1.12 22.48
CA ARG A 151 -46.17 -2.51 22.06
C ARG A 151 -47.09 -3.56 22.70
N TRP A 152 -47.31 -4.69 22.01
CA TRP A 152 -48.13 -5.82 22.48
C TRP A 152 -47.71 -6.39 23.86
N LEU A 153 -46.44 -6.24 24.24
CA LEU A 153 -45.89 -6.67 25.54
C LEU A 153 -45.61 -5.51 26.53
N ALA A 154 -46.09 -4.28 26.25
CA ALA A 154 -45.77 -3.10 27.07
C ALA A 154 -46.18 -3.24 28.55
N VAL A 155 -47.29 -3.94 28.83
CA VAL A 155 -47.75 -4.22 30.20
C VAL A 155 -46.76 -5.11 30.97
N PHE A 156 -46.20 -6.12 30.30
CA PHE A 156 -45.18 -7.01 30.87
C PHE A 156 -43.90 -6.24 31.18
N TRP A 157 -43.44 -5.39 30.25
CA TRP A 157 -42.22 -4.60 30.44
C TRP A 157 -42.36 -3.55 31.54
N ARG A 158 -43.52 -2.88 31.68
CA ARG A 158 -43.79 -1.98 32.83
C ARG A 158 -43.74 -2.71 34.16
N TRP A 159 -44.23 -3.95 34.20
CA TRP A 159 -44.17 -4.77 35.41
C TRP A 159 -42.73 -5.22 35.73
N ALA A 160 -41.96 -5.64 34.71
CA ALA A 160 -40.56 -6.02 34.85
C ALA A 160 -39.67 -4.84 35.30
N ASP A 161 -39.89 -3.64 34.74
CA ASP A 161 -39.12 -2.45 35.07
C ASP A 161 -39.36 -1.95 36.51
N ARG A 162 -40.63 -1.93 36.97
CA ARG A 162 -40.96 -1.62 38.38
C ARG A 162 -40.36 -2.60 39.38
N LEU A 163 -40.28 -3.88 39.01
CA LEU A 163 -39.67 -4.92 39.84
C LEU A 163 -38.15 -4.80 39.89
N ARG A 164 -37.53 -4.36 38.79
CA ARG A 164 -36.09 -4.09 38.71
C ARG A 164 -35.69 -2.89 39.57
N LEU A 165 -36.43 -1.77 39.48
CA LEU A 165 -36.18 -0.57 40.29
C LEU A 165 -36.26 -0.85 41.81
N ARG A 166 -37.05 -1.87 42.22
CA ARG A 166 -37.18 -2.30 43.62
C ARG A 166 -36.11 -3.29 44.06
N ASN A 167 -35.61 -4.14 43.16
CA ASN A 167 -34.53 -5.07 43.45
C ASN A 167 -33.72 -5.38 42.16
N PRO A 168 -32.52 -4.81 42.00
CA PRO A 168 -31.66 -5.03 40.85
C PRO A 168 -31.29 -6.50 40.59
N GLN A 169 -31.37 -7.37 41.61
CA GLN A 169 -31.03 -8.80 41.52
C GLN A 169 -32.21 -9.70 41.08
N ASN A 170 -33.36 -9.11 40.73
CA ASN A 170 -34.56 -9.87 40.36
C ASN A 170 -34.45 -10.51 38.96
N LEU A 171 -34.80 -11.79 38.81
CA LEU A 171 -34.69 -12.59 37.57
C LEU A 171 -35.38 -11.95 36.35
N LEU A 172 -36.37 -11.09 36.57
CA LEU A 172 -37.10 -10.38 35.51
C LEU A 172 -36.35 -9.13 35.00
N GLY A 173 -35.51 -8.50 35.83
CA GLY A 173 -34.59 -7.43 35.38
C GLY A 173 -33.50 -7.95 34.45
N LEU A 174 -33.09 -9.21 34.64
CA LEU A 174 -32.16 -9.94 33.75
C LEU A 174 -32.71 -10.06 32.31
N ALA A 175 -34.04 -10.10 32.13
CA ALA A 175 -34.66 -10.22 30.81
C ALA A 175 -34.42 -8.99 29.92
N ILE A 176 -34.46 -7.78 30.49
CA ILE A 176 -34.19 -6.52 29.80
C ILE A 176 -32.70 -6.48 29.39
N ASN A 177 -31.82 -6.77 30.34
CA ASN A 177 -30.38 -6.78 30.09
C ASN A 177 -30.01 -7.83 29.02
N LEU A 178 -30.61 -9.03 29.04
CA LEU A 178 -30.33 -10.07 28.04
C LEU A 178 -30.83 -9.68 26.64
N ARG A 179 -32.01 -9.04 26.53
CA ARG A 179 -32.48 -8.49 25.24
C ARG A 179 -31.50 -7.46 24.69
N ASN A 180 -31.09 -6.49 25.52
CA ASN A 180 -30.18 -5.43 25.09
C ASN A 180 -28.79 -5.97 24.76
N VAL A 181 -28.28 -6.98 25.48
CA VAL A 181 -27.06 -7.72 25.10
C VAL A 181 -27.21 -8.41 23.74
N THR A 182 -28.37 -8.98 23.44
CA THR A 182 -28.65 -9.59 22.12
C THR A 182 -28.59 -8.53 21.02
N ILE A 183 -29.11 -7.32 21.27
CA ILE A 183 -29.01 -6.20 20.33
C ILE A 183 -27.56 -5.75 20.13
N VAL A 184 -26.77 -5.65 21.21
CA VAL A 184 -25.33 -5.35 21.11
C VAL A 184 -24.63 -6.41 20.24
N ALA A 185 -24.97 -7.69 20.41
CA ALA A 185 -24.44 -8.77 19.58
C ALA A 185 -24.88 -8.65 18.11
N VAL A 186 -26.13 -8.25 17.84
CA VAL A 186 -26.62 -7.99 16.48
C VAL A 186 -25.88 -6.81 15.85
N SER A 187 -25.74 -5.69 16.56
CA SER A 187 -24.98 -4.51 16.12
C SER A 187 -23.52 -4.85 15.80
N ALA A 188 -22.92 -5.77 16.57
CA ALA A 188 -21.55 -6.24 16.40
C ALA A 188 -21.34 -7.26 15.25
N ASP A 189 -22.41 -7.91 14.79
CA ASP A 189 -22.37 -8.88 13.68
C ASP A 189 -22.34 -8.16 12.33
N GLN A 190 -21.48 -8.61 11.42
CA GLN A 190 -21.30 -7.95 10.12
C GLN A 190 -22.48 -8.12 9.17
N ARG A 191 -23.30 -9.15 9.34
CA ARG A 191 -24.41 -9.48 8.44
C ARG A 191 -25.67 -8.70 8.84
N TYR A 192 -25.93 -8.61 10.13
CA TYR A 192 -27.17 -8.01 10.66
C TYR A 192 -26.95 -6.60 11.23
N GLY A 193 -25.76 -6.30 11.72
CA GLY A 193 -25.41 -5.02 12.33
C GLY A 193 -25.61 -3.81 11.43
N PRO A 194 -25.25 -3.82 10.13
CA PRO A 194 -25.46 -2.68 9.23
C PRO A 194 -26.88 -2.11 9.25
N ILE A 195 -27.90 -2.97 9.29
CA ILE A 195 -29.30 -2.56 9.33
C ILE A 195 -29.62 -1.84 10.64
N TYR A 196 -29.25 -2.47 11.77
CA TYR A 196 -29.49 -1.92 13.09
C TYR A 196 -28.77 -0.59 13.30
N ASN A 197 -27.49 -0.55 12.91
CA ASN A 197 -26.60 0.60 13.09
C ASN A 197 -27.02 1.78 12.23
N GLN A 198 -27.54 1.55 11.02
CA GLN A 198 -28.13 2.59 10.19
C GLN A 198 -29.42 3.15 10.79
N GLY A 199 -30.30 2.29 11.33
CA GLY A 199 -31.49 2.73 12.05
C GLY A 199 -31.15 3.61 13.25
N MET A 200 -30.13 3.22 14.03
CA MET A 200 -29.64 4.05 15.14
C MET A 200 -29.01 5.36 14.69
N ALA A 201 -28.28 5.36 13.57
CA ALA A 201 -27.77 6.59 12.97
C ALA A 201 -28.90 7.53 12.55
N GLN A 202 -30.00 7.01 12.01
CA GLN A 202 -31.18 7.81 11.66
C GLN A 202 -31.79 8.47 12.90
N VAL A 203 -31.96 7.74 14.00
CA VAL A 203 -32.48 8.29 15.27
C VAL A 203 -31.59 9.43 15.79
N ILE A 204 -30.26 9.24 15.75
CA ILE A 204 -29.32 10.27 16.20
C ILE A 204 -29.36 11.48 15.27
N TYR A 205 -29.41 11.26 13.95
CA TYR A 205 -29.51 12.32 12.96
C TYR A 205 -30.79 13.15 13.15
N ASP A 206 -31.95 12.50 13.28
CA ASP A 206 -33.24 13.18 13.46
C ASP A 206 -33.28 13.96 14.78
N SER A 207 -32.69 13.41 15.84
CA SER A 207 -32.58 14.09 17.13
C SER A 207 -31.65 15.31 17.07
N LEU A 208 -30.52 15.22 16.35
CA LEU A 208 -29.64 16.38 16.13
C LEU A 208 -30.34 17.47 15.31
N GLN A 209 -31.04 17.09 14.23
CA GLN A 209 -31.80 18.02 13.39
C GLN A 209 -32.92 18.71 14.17
N ALA A 210 -33.66 17.97 14.99
CA ALA A 210 -34.74 18.52 15.81
C ALA A 210 -34.23 19.52 16.86
N ASN A 211 -32.97 19.37 17.30
CA ASN A 211 -32.32 20.26 18.26
C ASN A 211 -31.37 21.27 17.61
N GLY A 212 -31.58 21.59 16.32
CA GLY A 212 -30.95 22.73 15.66
C GLY A 212 -29.54 22.50 15.12
N TYR A 213 -29.11 21.24 14.92
CA TYR A 213 -27.84 20.96 14.23
C TYR A 213 -27.87 21.53 12.80
N PRO A 214 -26.95 22.45 12.41
CA PRO A 214 -26.99 23.03 11.08
C PRO A 214 -26.33 22.09 10.06
N LEU A 215 -27.09 21.60 9.08
CA LEU A 215 -26.56 20.74 8.01
C LEU A 215 -25.47 21.43 7.20
N GLY A 216 -24.39 20.69 6.90
CA GLY A 216 -23.25 21.22 6.16
C GLY A 216 -22.36 22.19 6.95
N SER A 217 -22.65 22.46 8.24
CA SER A 217 -21.80 23.32 9.09
C SER A 217 -20.41 22.74 9.37
N GLY A 218 -20.27 21.42 9.29
CA GLY A 218 -19.06 20.72 9.72
C GLY A 218 -18.84 20.70 11.24
N THR A 219 -19.83 21.16 12.04
CA THR A 219 -19.74 21.19 13.51
C THR A 219 -19.45 19.79 14.06
N PRO A 220 -18.39 19.60 14.87
CA PRO A 220 -18.03 18.29 15.39
C PRO A 220 -19.14 17.63 16.22
N VAL A 221 -19.30 16.31 16.06
CA VAL A 221 -20.22 15.49 16.88
C VAL A 221 -19.42 14.45 17.67
N THR A 222 -19.62 14.38 18.98
CA THR A 222 -19.02 13.36 19.84
C THR A 222 -20.08 12.36 20.29
N LEU A 223 -19.89 11.08 19.99
CA LEU A 223 -20.73 10.01 20.50
C LEU A 223 -20.16 9.50 21.83
N LEU A 224 -20.89 9.70 22.92
CA LEU A 224 -20.51 9.30 24.27
C LEU A 224 -21.30 8.05 24.67
N GLY A 225 -20.66 6.88 24.58
CA GLY A 225 -21.29 5.58 24.81
C GLY A 225 -20.84 4.90 26.10
N PHE A 226 -21.79 4.56 26.98
CA PHE A 226 -21.53 3.76 28.18
C PHE A 226 -21.81 2.27 27.92
N SER A 227 -20.91 1.37 28.35
CA SER A 227 -21.06 -0.08 28.22
C SER A 227 -21.44 -0.53 26.79
N GLY A 228 -22.57 -1.21 26.58
CA GLY A 228 -23.07 -1.59 25.26
C GLY A 228 -23.35 -0.41 24.31
N GLY A 229 -23.63 0.80 24.85
CA GLY A 229 -23.78 2.03 24.08
C GLY A 229 -22.52 2.40 23.29
N GLY A 230 -21.34 1.96 23.74
CA GLY A 230 -20.08 2.09 22.99
C GLY A 230 -20.09 1.32 21.65
N GLN A 231 -20.68 0.12 21.62
CA GLN A 231 -20.86 -0.65 20.36
C GLN A 231 -21.82 0.06 19.41
N ILE A 232 -22.92 0.59 19.92
CA ILE A 232 -23.91 1.31 19.10
C ILE A 232 -23.32 2.61 18.54
N SER A 233 -22.57 3.36 19.36
CA SER A 233 -21.83 4.55 18.95
C SER A 233 -20.90 4.26 17.76
N LEU A 234 -20.04 3.24 17.91
CA LEU A 234 -19.09 2.83 16.88
C LEU A 234 -19.76 2.23 15.64
N GLY A 235 -20.93 1.60 15.81
CA GLY A 235 -21.73 1.05 14.73
C GLY A 235 -22.40 2.14 13.88
N ALA A 236 -22.98 3.16 14.53
CA ALA A 236 -23.69 4.26 13.87
C ALA A 236 -22.76 5.28 13.18
N LEU A 237 -21.54 5.44 13.70
CA LEU A 237 -20.53 6.39 13.22
C LEU A 237 -20.38 6.50 11.68
N PRO A 238 -20.18 5.42 10.90
CA PRO A 238 -19.95 5.55 9.45
C PRO A 238 -21.16 6.12 8.69
N TYR A 239 -22.37 5.88 9.19
CA TYR A 239 -23.60 6.38 8.59
C TYR A 239 -23.81 7.86 8.94
N LEU A 240 -23.61 8.21 10.22
CA LEU A 240 -23.70 9.59 10.70
C LEU A 240 -22.68 10.49 10.02
N ARG A 241 -21.42 10.05 9.88
CA ARG A 241 -20.37 10.83 9.22
C ARG A 241 -20.76 11.15 7.79
N ARG A 242 -21.33 10.18 7.06
CA ARG A 242 -21.78 10.36 5.68
C ARG A 242 -22.98 11.30 5.59
N ALA A 243 -23.94 11.18 6.51
CA ALA A 243 -25.15 12.00 6.50
C ALA A 243 -24.88 13.45 6.88
N LEU A 244 -24.03 13.69 7.89
CA LEU A 244 -23.75 15.03 8.43
C LEU A 244 -22.61 15.76 7.71
N GLY A 245 -21.70 15.01 7.06
CA GLY A 245 -20.48 15.58 6.47
C GLY A 245 -19.51 16.18 7.50
N ALA A 246 -19.63 15.78 8.78
CA ALA A 246 -18.89 16.37 9.90
C ALA A 246 -17.89 15.40 10.54
N SER A 247 -16.98 15.96 11.33
CA SER A 247 -16.05 15.18 12.15
C SER A 247 -16.80 14.45 13.27
N ILE A 248 -16.52 13.15 13.44
CA ILE A 248 -17.12 12.34 14.51
C ILE A 248 -16.04 11.74 15.40
N GLU A 249 -16.13 12.04 16.69
CA GLU A 249 -15.32 11.44 17.76
C GLU A 249 -16.17 10.49 18.60
N VAL A 250 -15.53 9.49 19.21
CA VAL A 250 -16.22 8.57 20.13
C VAL A 250 -15.51 8.56 21.47
N ILE A 251 -16.27 8.78 22.54
CA ILE A 251 -15.84 8.54 23.92
C ILE A 251 -16.60 7.30 24.41
N SER A 252 -15.85 6.25 24.74
CA SER A 252 -16.40 4.99 25.22
C SER A 252 -16.04 4.79 26.70
N LEU A 253 -17.05 4.73 27.55
CA LEU A 253 -16.93 4.48 28.98
C LEU A 253 -17.20 3.00 29.27
N GLY A 254 -16.16 2.23 29.60
CA GLY A 254 -16.26 0.78 29.86
C GLY A 254 -16.83 -0.03 28.67
N GLY A 255 -16.76 0.50 27.45
CA GLY A 255 -17.57 -0.01 26.36
C GLY A 255 -17.21 -1.42 25.89
N VAL A 256 -18.23 -2.23 25.62
CA VAL A 256 -18.08 -3.59 25.07
C VAL A 256 -18.45 -3.57 23.59
N PHE A 257 -17.45 -3.61 22.72
CA PHE A 257 -17.65 -3.53 21.28
C PHE A 257 -16.78 -4.50 20.49
N SER A 258 -17.17 -4.74 19.25
CA SER A 258 -16.47 -5.60 18.30
C SER A 258 -15.32 -4.88 17.59
N GLY A 259 -14.26 -5.63 17.28
CA GLY A 259 -13.17 -5.16 16.42
C GLY A 259 -13.58 -4.99 14.94
N ASN A 260 -14.85 -5.25 14.61
CA ASN A 260 -15.43 -5.10 13.27
C ASN A 260 -15.93 -3.69 12.94
N ASN A 261 -16.09 -2.82 13.93
CA ASN A 261 -16.56 -1.46 13.69
C ASN A 261 -15.55 -0.67 12.85
N GLN A 262 -16.02 0.36 12.15
CA GLN A 262 -15.20 1.14 11.22
C GLN A 262 -14.37 2.22 11.94
N PHE A 263 -13.52 1.82 12.88
CA PHE A 263 -12.70 2.72 13.73
C PHE A 263 -11.87 3.73 12.93
N LEU A 264 -11.48 3.40 11.69
CA LEU A 264 -10.69 4.28 10.85
C LEU A 264 -11.47 5.51 10.34
N GLN A 265 -12.80 5.47 10.37
CA GLN A 265 -13.65 6.60 10.00
C GLN A 265 -13.88 7.60 11.15
N ALA A 266 -13.59 7.20 12.39
CA ALA A 266 -13.59 8.14 13.51
C ALA A 266 -12.42 9.13 13.35
N GLU A 267 -12.62 10.37 13.76
CA GLU A 267 -11.49 11.28 13.97
C GLU A 267 -10.60 10.72 15.07
N HIS A 268 -11.19 10.41 16.23
CA HIS A 268 -10.53 9.72 17.32
C HIS A 268 -11.51 8.92 18.17
N VAL A 269 -11.01 7.86 18.82
CA VAL A 269 -11.75 7.07 19.80
C VAL A 269 -11.02 7.08 21.13
N TYR A 270 -11.64 7.66 22.15
CA TYR A 270 -11.19 7.61 23.54
C TYR A 270 -11.91 6.46 24.24
N HIS A 271 -11.18 5.50 24.78
CA HIS A 271 -11.75 4.36 25.49
C HIS A 271 -11.26 4.35 26.93
N LEU A 272 -12.15 4.74 27.85
CA LEU A 272 -11.91 4.84 29.28
C LEU A 272 -12.31 3.51 29.94
N VAL A 273 -11.38 2.88 30.66
CA VAL A 273 -11.59 1.55 31.25
C VAL A 273 -10.98 1.44 32.64
N GLY A 274 -11.71 0.82 33.57
CA GLY A 274 -11.21 0.53 34.91
C GLY A 274 -10.44 -0.80 34.99
N ASP A 275 -9.43 -0.87 35.85
CA ASP A 275 -8.62 -2.06 36.09
C ASP A 275 -9.40 -3.19 36.78
N ARG A 276 -10.60 -2.91 37.32
CA ARG A 276 -11.50 -3.91 37.90
C ARG A 276 -12.75 -4.12 37.05
N ASP A 277 -12.84 -3.50 35.87
CA ASP A 277 -13.95 -3.70 34.94
C ASP A 277 -13.90 -5.13 34.35
N SER A 278 -14.75 -6.01 34.86
CA SER A 278 -14.87 -7.39 34.37
C SER A 278 -15.67 -7.51 33.07
N VAL A 279 -16.49 -6.51 32.74
CA VAL A 279 -17.42 -6.55 31.61
C VAL A 279 -16.70 -6.10 30.34
N GLU A 280 -15.94 -4.99 30.36
CA GLU A 280 -15.07 -4.58 29.24
C GLU A 280 -14.13 -5.70 28.85
N ARG A 281 -13.52 -6.39 29.85
CA ARG A 281 -12.60 -7.51 29.64
C ARG A 281 -13.20 -8.67 28.85
N LEU A 282 -14.53 -8.85 28.86
CA LEU A 282 -15.20 -9.84 28.03
C LEU A 282 -15.14 -9.46 26.54
N GLY A 283 -15.09 -8.18 26.20
CA GLY A 283 -15.00 -7.69 24.82
C GLY A 283 -13.78 -8.23 24.07
N PRO A 284 -12.54 -7.98 24.55
CA PRO A 284 -11.34 -8.55 23.95
C PRO A 284 -11.31 -10.08 23.95
N ILE A 285 -12.06 -10.78 24.80
CA ILE A 285 -12.13 -12.25 24.80
C ILE A 285 -13.15 -12.75 23.76
N ALA A 286 -14.35 -12.19 23.76
CA ALA A 286 -15.48 -12.62 22.93
C ALA A 286 -15.36 -12.19 21.47
N PHE A 287 -14.58 -11.14 21.17
CA PHE A 287 -14.40 -10.64 19.81
C PHE A 287 -12.97 -10.92 19.30
N PRO A 288 -12.75 -11.98 18.49
CA PRO A 288 -11.42 -12.33 17.97
C PRO A 288 -10.73 -11.20 17.20
N ARG A 289 -11.50 -10.29 16.59
CA ARG A 289 -10.96 -9.12 15.88
C ARG A 289 -10.38 -8.05 16.82
N ARG A 290 -10.57 -8.14 18.14
CA ARG A 290 -9.85 -7.31 19.13
C ARG A 290 -8.54 -7.95 19.58
N TRP A 291 -8.24 -9.20 19.19
CA TRP A 291 -7.00 -9.88 19.58
C TRP A 291 -5.82 -9.32 18.81
N LYS A 292 -4.64 -9.26 19.44
CA LYS A 292 -3.40 -8.78 18.80
C LYS A 292 -3.02 -9.60 17.56
N LEU A 293 -3.35 -10.90 17.54
CA LEU A 293 -3.13 -11.81 16.41
C LEU A 293 -3.97 -11.42 15.18
N ALA A 294 -5.14 -10.80 15.38
CA ALA A 294 -5.96 -10.27 14.29
C ALA A 294 -5.44 -8.90 13.83
N PHE A 295 -4.14 -8.81 13.51
CA PHE A 295 -3.45 -7.54 13.27
C PHE A 295 -4.07 -6.69 12.14
N LEU A 296 -4.78 -7.32 11.19
CA LEU A 296 -5.48 -6.66 10.08
C LEU A 296 -6.88 -6.10 10.46
N SER A 297 -7.36 -6.29 11.70
CA SER A 297 -8.67 -5.79 12.11
C SER A 297 -8.71 -4.26 12.17
N TYR A 298 -9.89 -3.66 11.96
CA TYR A 298 -10.06 -2.20 12.05
C TYR A 298 -9.62 -1.65 13.41
N TRP A 299 -9.86 -2.38 14.50
CA TRP A 299 -9.38 -2.05 15.83
C TRP A 299 -7.85 -1.95 15.91
N ASN A 300 -7.14 -3.02 15.54
CA ASN A 300 -5.68 -3.06 15.65
C ASN A 300 -5.01 -2.07 14.68
N ARG A 301 -5.61 -1.85 13.51
CA ARG A 301 -5.18 -0.80 12.56
C ARG A 301 -5.33 0.58 13.16
N ALA A 302 -6.49 0.92 13.71
CA ALA A 302 -6.75 2.22 14.31
C ALA A 302 -5.83 2.48 15.52
N GLN A 303 -5.54 1.45 16.34
CA GLN A 303 -4.55 1.55 17.43
C GLN A 303 -3.15 1.87 16.90
N ARG A 304 -2.64 1.14 15.90
CA ARG A 304 -1.32 1.41 15.31
C ARG A 304 -1.23 2.80 14.68
N ARG A 305 -2.34 3.27 14.09
CA ARG A 305 -2.45 4.60 13.47
C ARG A 305 -2.61 5.74 14.49
N GLY A 306 -2.68 5.44 15.79
CA GLY A 306 -2.87 6.42 16.85
C GLY A 306 -4.27 7.04 16.91
N LYS A 307 -5.28 6.41 16.29
CA LYS A 307 -6.69 6.87 16.30
C LYS A 307 -7.46 6.44 17.55
N ILE A 308 -6.82 5.71 18.46
CA ILE A 308 -7.43 5.17 19.67
C ILE A 308 -6.56 5.50 20.87
N SER A 309 -7.13 6.18 21.85
CA SER A 309 -6.54 6.38 23.18
C SER A 309 -7.17 5.41 24.17
N LEU A 310 -6.35 4.55 24.78
CA LEU A 310 -6.76 3.75 25.93
C LEU A 310 -6.44 4.51 27.21
N ILE A 311 -7.46 4.88 27.98
CA ILE A 311 -7.33 5.67 29.20
C ILE A 311 -7.72 4.78 30.38
N SER A 312 -6.78 4.51 31.29
CA SER A 312 -7.10 3.79 32.54
C SER A 312 -7.79 4.72 33.53
N LEU A 313 -8.83 4.20 34.18
CA LEU A 313 -9.52 4.82 35.31
C LEU A 313 -8.93 4.37 36.67
N GLY A 314 -7.92 3.50 36.68
CA GLY A 314 -7.38 2.90 37.91
C GLY A 314 -8.31 1.81 38.47
N PRO A 315 -8.43 1.62 39.80
CA PRO A 315 -9.10 0.48 40.44
C PRO A 315 -10.64 0.52 40.40
N VAL A 316 -11.22 1.00 39.30
CA VAL A 316 -12.66 1.20 39.06
C VAL A 316 -13.30 -0.05 38.42
N GLY A 317 -14.51 -0.40 38.85
CA GLY A 317 -15.34 -1.48 38.31
C GLY A 317 -16.24 -1.03 37.14
N HIS A 318 -17.14 -1.89 36.64
CA HIS A 318 -17.99 -1.55 35.49
C HIS A 318 -19.26 -0.77 35.88
N GLU A 319 -20.06 -1.38 36.74
CA GLU A 319 -21.38 -0.90 37.19
C GLU A 319 -21.42 -0.80 38.72
N LEU A 320 -22.48 -0.18 39.27
CA LEU A 320 -22.65 0.01 40.71
C LEU A 320 -22.81 -1.33 41.45
N PRO A 321 -22.28 -1.45 42.68
CA PRO A 321 -21.40 -0.51 43.38
C PRO A 321 -19.93 -0.64 42.94
N GLY A 322 -19.18 0.46 43.01
CA GLY A 322 -17.77 0.59 42.62
C GLY A 322 -17.53 0.83 41.13
N GLY A 323 -18.57 1.17 40.36
CA GLY A 323 -18.55 1.35 38.90
C GLY A 323 -17.97 2.68 38.41
N ILE A 324 -17.96 2.87 37.08
CA ILE A 324 -17.43 4.08 36.41
C ILE A 324 -18.23 5.34 36.79
N LEU A 325 -19.54 5.19 36.96
CA LEU A 325 -20.48 6.28 37.30
C LEU A 325 -20.86 6.26 38.79
N ASP A 326 -19.98 5.79 39.68
CA ASP A 326 -20.25 5.71 41.11
C ASP A 326 -19.95 7.03 41.84
N ALA A 327 -20.99 7.63 42.43
CA ALA A 327 -20.91 8.89 43.16
C ALA A 327 -20.44 8.73 44.62
N GLU A 328 -20.39 7.51 45.16
CA GLU A 328 -20.02 7.22 46.55
C GLU A 328 -18.63 6.57 46.65
N ALA A 329 -18.25 5.72 45.68
CA ALA A 329 -16.96 5.05 45.68
C ALA A 329 -15.81 6.04 45.43
N GLN A 330 -14.79 6.00 46.29
CA GLN A 330 -13.64 6.91 46.26
C GLN A 330 -12.37 6.24 45.77
N LEU A 331 -11.60 7.01 45.00
CA LEU A 331 -10.23 6.70 44.61
C LEU A 331 -9.25 7.03 45.74
N PRO A 332 -8.01 6.51 45.69
CA PRO A 332 -6.97 6.85 46.66
C PRO A 332 -6.63 8.35 46.75
N ASP A 333 -6.96 9.15 45.73
CA ASP A 333 -6.74 10.60 45.68
C ASP A 333 -7.91 11.42 46.27
N GLY A 334 -8.94 10.75 46.80
CA GLY A 334 -10.10 11.37 47.44
C GLY A 334 -11.22 11.79 46.49
N ARG A 335 -11.04 11.69 45.16
CA ARG A 335 -12.12 11.91 44.20
C ARG A 335 -13.05 10.70 44.16
N THR A 336 -14.33 10.92 43.85
CA THR A 336 -15.26 9.82 43.55
C THR A 336 -15.01 9.30 42.14
N HIS A 337 -15.41 8.05 41.87
CA HIS A 337 -15.29 7.49 40.52
C HIS A 337 -16.06 8.34 39.49
N MET A 338 -17.26 8.82 39.86
CA MET A 338 -18.06 9.76 39.06
C MET A 338 -17.29 11.05 38.78
N GLN A 339 -16.67 11.67 39.79
CA GLN A 339 -15.92 12.92 39.61
C GLN A 339 -14.75 12.73 38.64
N GLN A 340 -13.97 11.65 38.81
CA GLN A 340 -12.88 11.32 37.89
C GLN A 340 -13.37 11.14 36.45
N THR A 341 -14.50 10.45 36.25
CA THR A 341 -15.07 10.23 34.91
C THR A 341 -15.53 11.54 34.27
N VAL A 342 -16.20 12.42 35.03
CA VAL A 342 -16.60 13.76 34.56
C VAL A 342 -15.37 14.59 34.18
N ASP A 343 -14.37 14.67 35.06
CA ASP A 343 -13.13 15.43 34.81
C ASP A 343 -12.47 15.00 33.48
N LEU A 344 -12.34 13.68 33.27
CA LEU A 344 -11.70 13.13 32.07
C LEU A 344 -12.51 13.38 30.79
N VAL A 345 -13.84 13.32 30.86
CA VAL A 345 -14.71 13.59 29.71
C VAL A 345 -14.67 15.08 29.37
N VAL A 346 -14.67 15.97 30.37
CA VAL A 346 -14.49 17.42 30.18
C VAL A 346 -13.13 17.72 29.55
N GLU A 347 -12.04 17.12 30.05
CA GLU A 347 -10.69 17.27 29.47
C GLU A 347 -10.66 16.91 27.98
N ILE A 348 -11.36 15.83 27.58
CA ILE A 348 -11.44 15.40 26.18
C ILE A 348 -12.28 16.38 25.36
N LEU A 349 -13.49 16.72 25.81
CA LEU A 349 -14.44 17.55 25.05
C LEU A 349 -13.95 18.99 24.85
N THR A 350 -13.18 19.50 25.81
CA THR A 350 -12.58 20.85 25.77
C THR A 350 -11.19 20.87 25.10
N GLY A 351 -10.68 19.72 24.66
CA GLY A 351 -9.39 19.61 23.98
C GLY A 351 -8.15 19.76 24.89
N GLN A 352 -8.32 19.78 26.22
CA GLN A 352 -7.21 19.82 27.18
C GLN A 352 -6.41 18.51 27.18
N ARG A 353 -7.08 17.39 26.90
CA ARG A 353 -6.44 16.09 26.70
C ARG A 353 -6.27 15.83 25.20
N LEU A 354 -5.12 16.21 24.68
CA LEU A 354 -4.75 15.91 23.30
C LEU A 354 -4.57 14.39 23.10
N PRO A 355 -4.92 13.85 21.93
CA PRO A 355 -4.50 12.51 21.52
C PRO A 355 -3.00 12.33 21.76
N ALA A 356 -2.57 11.10 22.07
CA ALA A 356 -1.15 10.79 22.07
C ALA A 356 -0.55 11.27 20.74
N PRO A 357 0.54 12.07 20.74
CA PRO A 357 1.09 12.61 19.52
C PRO A 357 1.37 11.45 18.56
N PRO A 358 1.05 11.60 17.27
CA PRO A 358 1.37 10.56 16.31
C PRO A 358 2.86 10.24 16.40
N PRO A 359 3.27 8.99 16.14
CA PRO A 359 4.68 8.62 16.15
C PRO A 359 5.47 9.63 15.31
N ARG A 360 6.60 10.12 15.85
CA ARG A 360 7.50 11.07 15.16
C ARG A 360 7.78 10.57 13.75
N GLN A 361 7.76 11.49 12.79
CA GLN A 361 8.10 11.18 11.41
C GLN A 361 9.50 10.55 11.37
N GLN A 362 9.58 9.31 10.90
CA GLN A 362 10.86 8.63 10.74
C GLN A 362 11.61 9.27 9.56
N VAL A 363 12.89 9.56 9.76
CA VAL A 363 13.75 10.08 8.68
C VAL A 363 13.96 8.95 7.67
N ASN A 364 13.49 9.17 6.45
CA ASN A 364 13.60 8.22 5.35
C ASN A 364 15.02 8.24 4.74
N ASN A 365 15.37 7.20 3.99
CA ASN A 365 16.69 7.07 3.39
C ASN A 365 16.94 8.13 2.32
N TYR A 366 15.92 8.45 1.52
CA TYR A 366 16.01 9.51 0.52
C TYR A 366 16.49 10.84 1.11
N GLU A 367 15.90 11.33 2.21
CA GLU A 367 16.31 12.56 2.89
C GLU A 367 17.70 12.45 3.52
N ARG A 368 18.12 11.25 3.97
CA ARG A 368 19.51 11.02 4.44
C ARG A 368 20.51 11.16 3.28
N TYR A 369 20.19 10.57 2.14
CA TYR A 369 21.06 10.59 0.96
C TYR A 369 21.26 12.01 0.41
N GLN A 370 20.33 12.92 0.69
CA GLN A 370 20.49 14.34 0.37
C GLN A 370 21.67 15.00 1.11
N ALA A 371 22.22 14.40 2.17
CA ALA A 371 23.44 14.94 2.80
C ALA A 371 24.70 14.81 1.91
N ASN A 372 24.63 14.06 0.81
CA ASN A 372 25.72 13.93 -0.16
C ASN A 372 25.56 14.97 -1.28
N ASP A 373 26.25 16.10 -1.17
CA ASP A 373 26.17 17.22 -2.13
C ASP A 373 26.59 16.85 -3.56
N TRP A 374 27.41 15.79 -3.70
CA TRP A 374 27.83 15.30 -5.02
C TRP A 374 26.75 14.52 -5.75
N HIS A 375 25.69 14.08 -5.07
CA HIS A 375 24.54 13.43 -5.70
C HIS A 375 23.35 14.40 -5.87
N GLN A 376 23.47 15.63 -5.38
CA GLN A 376 22.51 16.70 -5.66
C GLN A 376 22.83 17.37 -7.00
N LEU A 377 21.81 17.73 -7.77
CA LEU A 377 21.97 18.40 -9.06
C LEU A 377 22.26 19.90 -8.87
N ALA A 378 23.25 20.41 -9.59
CA ALA A 378 23.65 21.81 -9.54
C ALA A 378 23.99 22.32 -10.95
N CYS A 379 23.07 23.09 -11.56
CA CYS A 379 23.23 23.62 -12.92
C CYS A 379 24.59 24.29 -13.17
N ALA A 380 25.04 25.16 -12.26
CA ALA A 380 26.31 25.86 -12.39
C ALA A 380 27.56 24.96 -12.35
N ARG A 381 27.45 23.74 -11.78
CA ARG A 381 28.54 22.76 -11.72
C ARG A 381 28.43 21.75 -12.86
N ASP A 382 27.24 21.17 -13.04
CA ASP A 382 27.05 20.01 -13.90
C ASP A 382 27.03 20.38 -15.40
N THR A 383 26.96 21.68 -15.73
CA THR A 383 27.10 22.20 -17.10
C THR A 383 28.52 22.68 -17.45
N GLN A 384 29.47 22.57 -16.51
CA GLN A 384 30.85 22.97 -16.77
C GLN A 384 31.56 22.05 -17.77
N ALA A 385 32.67 22.53 -18.32
CA ALA A 385 33.48 21.78 -19.26
C ALA A 385 34.05 20.50 -18.61
N LEU A 386 34.04 19.41 -19.36
CA LEU A 386 34.61 18.12 -18.95
C LEU A 386 36.15 18.17 -19.03
N PRO A 387 36.88 17.42 -18.18
CA PRO A 387 38.35 17.48 -18.12
C PRO A 387 39.06 17.19 -19.45
N ASN A 388 38.51 16.26 -20.25
CA ASN A 388 39.00 15.96 -21.60
C ASN A 388 37.84 15.51 -22.50
N PRO A 389 37.18 16.42 -23.24
CA PRO A 389 35.99 16.12 -24.02
C PRO A 389 36.15 15.01 -25.08
N HIS A 390 37.38 14.65 -25.45
CA HIS A 390 37.62 13.55 -26.39
C HIS A 390 37.31 12.16 -25.78
N TYR A 391 37.54 12.00 -24.48
CA TYR A 391 37.37 10.71 -23.77
C TYR A 391 36.10 10.64 -22.92
N PHE A 392 35.33 11.72 -22.88
CA PHE A 392 34.02 11.76 -22.25
C PHE A 392 32.93 11.95 -23.31
N ARG A 393 31.81 11.26 -23.14
CA ARG A 393 30.64 11.39 -24.01
C ARG A 393 29.41 11.79 -23.20
N PRO A 394 28.55 12.68 -23.71
CA PRO A 394 27.26 12.93 -23.07
C PRO A 394 26.43 11.66 -23.03
N LEU A 395 25.67 11.46 -21.95
CA LEU A 395 24.81 10.26 -21.79
C LEU A 395 23.64 10.21 -22.77
N ALA A 396 23.11 11.37 -23.13
CA ALA A 396 21.95 11.52 -24.02
C ALA A 396 22.04 12.86 -24.76
N ALA A 397 21.35 12.96 -25.90
CA ALA A 397 21.28 14.19 -26.68
C ALA A 397 20.58 15.32 -25.89
N TRP A 398 19.44 14.99 -25.28
CA TRP A 398 18.72 15.85 -24.34
C TRP A 398 18.74 15.23 -22.94
N LEU A 399 19.34 15.97 -22.01
CA LEU A 399 19.43 15.58 -20.61
C LEU A 399 19.10 16.78 -19.74
N GLY A 400 18.24 16.59 -18.74
CA GLY A 400 17.75 17.70 -17.95
C GLY A 400 17.09 17.27 -16.65
N ARG A 401 16.82 18.24 -15.79
CA ARG A 401 16.11 18.04 -14.54
C ARG A 401 14.65 18.42 -14.69
N LEU A 402 13.76 17.54 -14.23
CA LEU A 402 12.34 17.84 -14.15
C LEU A 402 12.07 18.75 -12.95
N ILE A 403 11.31 19.82 -13.19
CA ILE A 403 10.87 20.78 -12.18
C ILE A 403 9.34 20.82 -12.23
N LEU A 404 8.70 20.47 -11.12
CA LEU A 404 7.26 20.61 -10.98
C LEU A 404 6.91 22.10 -10.86
N PRO A 405 6.04 22.65 -11.72
CA PRO A 405 5.66 24.06 -11.64
C PRO A 405 4.93 24.36 -10.32
N THR A 406 5.01 25.60 -9.84
CA THR A 406 4.13 26.02 -8.73
C THR A 406 2.68 26.13 -9.23
N ALA A 407 1.71 26.14 -8.31
CA ALA A 407 0.29 26.21 -8.70
C ALA A 407 -0.05 27.39 -9.65
N PRO A 408 0.50 28.61 -9.47
CA PRO A 408 0.30 29.72 -10.42
C PRO A 408 0.99 29.52 -11.78
N GLU A 409 2.12 28.80 -11.82
CA GLU A 409 2.91 28.55 -13.03
C GLU A 409 2.43 27.29 -13.79
N ARG A 410 1.45 26.58 -13.22
CA ARG A 410 0.95 25.32 -13.77
C ARG A 410 0.26 25.58 -15.12
N ALA A 411 0.92 25.11 -16.17
CA ALA A 411 0.41 25.06 -17.54
C ALA A 411 0.38 23.60 -18.04
N ALA A 412 0.22 23.39 -19.35
CA ALA A 412 0.38 22.06 -19.93
C ALA A 412 1.87 21.62 -19.82
N GLY A 413 2.13 20.59 -19.01
CA GLY A 413 3.45 19.96 -18.87
C GLY A 413 4.20 20.34 -17.59
N VAL A 414 5.52 20.17 -17.60
CA VAL A 414 6.43 20.52 -16.50
C VAL A 414 7.59 21.36 -17.02
N GLN A 415 8.40 21.92 -16.12
CA GLN A 415 9.61 22.63 -16.49
C GLN A 415 10.80 21.66 -16.60
N PHE A 416 11.70 21.89 -17.56
CA PHE A 416 12.87 21.07 -17.82
C PHE A 416 14.12 21.95 -17.88
N GLU A 417 14.99 21.81 -16.89
CA GLU A 417 16.26 22.52 -16.83
C GLU A 417 17.34 21.72 -17.57
N VAL A 418 17.87 22.28 -18.65
CA VAL A 418 18.71 21.58 -19.61
C VAL A 418 20.16 21.48 -19.10
N PHE A 419 20.71 20.28 -19.02
CA PHE A 419 22.13 20.02 -18.74
C PHE A 419 22.92 19.65 -20.00
N THR A 420 22.28 18.94 -20.93
CA THR A 420 22.85 18.59 -22.25
C THR A 420 21.81 18.82 -23.33
N ALA A 421 22.25 19.37 -24.46
CA ALA A 421 21.46 19.56 -25.68
C ALA A 421 22.28 19.16 -26.92
N PRO A 422 21.62 18.83 -28.05
CA PRO A 422 22.28 18.66 -29.34
C PRO A 422 23.08 19.91 -29.74
N PRO A 423 24.14 19.79 -30.58
CA PRO A 423 24.99 20.93 -30.96
C PRO A 423 24.24 22.13 -31.54
N ALA A 424 23.13 21.90 -32.25
CA ALA A 424 22.28 22.96 -32.80
C ALA A 424 21.57 23.82 -31.73
N TRP A 425 21.48 23.32 -30.49
CA TRP A 425 20.77 23.95 -29.37
C TRP A 425 21.69 24.09 -28.14
N ALA A 426 23.01 24.15 -28.34
CA ALA A 426 23.98 24.28 -27.26
C ALA A 426 23.71 25.51 -26.35
N ASP A 427 23.20 26.61 -26.92
CA ASP A 427 22.85 27.83 -26.20
C ASP A 427 21.65 27.67 -25.24
N TRP A 428 20.96 26.53 -25.28
CA TRP A 428 19.85 26.21 -24.38
C TRP A 428 20.31 25.50 -23.10
N VAL A 429 21.56 25.04 -23.03
CA VAL A 429 22.13 24.48 -21.80
C VAL A 429 22.06 25.52 -20.68
N GLY A 430 21.57 25.11 -19.52
CA GLY A 430 21.30 25.96 -18.35
C GLY A 430 19.96 26.70 -18.38
N ARG A 431 19.19 26.64 -19.47
CA ARG A 431 17.84 27.24 -19.53
C ARG A 431 16.78 26.28 -19.00
N ARG A 432 15.65 26.86 -18.59
CA ARG A 432 14.41 26.13 -18.29
C ARG A 432 13.48 26.22 -19.48
N LEU A 433 12.99 25.07 -19.93
CA LEU A 433 12.09 24.94 -21.06
C LEU A 433 10.82 24.23 -20.62
N ARG A 434 9.68 24.56 -21.25
CA ARG A 434 8.45 23.79 -21.07
C ARG A 434 8.62 22.41 -21.71
N LEU A 435 8.36 21.34 -20.97
CA LEU A 435 8.36 19.97 -21.45
C LEU A 435 6.94 19.38 -21.43
N ILE A 436 6.50 18.87 -22.57
CA ILE A 436 5.17 18.27 -22.74
C ILE A 436 5.35 16.81 -23.15
N TRP A 437 4.62 15.93 -22.46
CA TRP A 437 4.53 14.52 -22.85
C TRP A 437 3.21 14.24 -23.56
N GLN A 438 3.28 14.09 -24.88
CA GLN A 438 2.12 13.84 -25.72
C GLN A 438 1.87 12.34 -25.86
N ALA A 439 1.07 11.79 -24.95
CA ALA A 439 0.67 10.39 -24.96
C ALA A 439 -0.85 10.26 -24.74
N PRO A 440 -1.67 10.25 -25.81
CA PRO A 440 -3.12 10.18 -25.71
C PRO A 440 -3.63 9.00 -24.88
N LEU A 441 -2.95 7.85 -24.97
CA LEU A 441 -3.28 6.64 -24.20
C LEU A 441 -3.14 6.82 -22.67
N LEU A 442 -2.38 7.82 -22.23
CA LEU A 442 -2.17 8.11 -20.80
C LEU A 442 -3.11 9.18 -20.25
N GLN A 443 -3.97 9.78 -21.08
CA GLN A 443 -5.01 10.69 -20.58
C GLN A 443 -5.96 9.97 -19.61
N SER A 444 -6.21 8.67 -19.83
CA SER A 444 -7.04 7.83 -18.96
C SER A 444 -6.49 7.63 -17.54
N VAL A 445 -5.20 7.91 -17.32
CA VAL A 445 -4.56 7.83 -16.00
C VAL A 445 -4.23 9.21 -15.40
N THR A 446 -4.79 10.27 -15.99
CA THR A 446 -4.80 11.61 -15.39
C THR A 446 -5.91 11.67 -14.35
N MET A 447 -5.58 12.08 -13.13
CA MET A 447 -6.52 11.99 -12.00
C MET A 447 -6.21 12.98 -10.89
N ASP A 448 -7.19 13.20 -10.02
CA ASP A 448 -7.02 14.04 -8.84
C ASP A 448 -6.25 13.29 -7.75
N VAL A 449 -5.40 13.99 -7.00
CA VAL A 449 -4.54 13.38 -5.96
C VAL A 449 -4.90 13.92 -4.59
N HIS A 450 -5.48 13.07 -3.75
CA HIS A 450 -5.83 13.36 -2.37
C HIS A 450 -5.34 12.23 -1.46
N PHE A 451 -4.50 12.57 -0.49
CA PHE A 451 -3.86 11.59 0.37
C PHE A 451 -4.92 10.90 1.24
N SER A 452 -4.96 9.58 1.15
CA SER A 452 -5.74 8.78 2.08
C SER A 452 -5.14 8.86 3.48
N GLY A 453 -5.93 8.51 4.50
CA GLY A 453 -5.41 8.36 5.87
C GLY A 453 -4.30 7.30 5.98
N GLU A 454 -4.23 6.35 5.05
CA GLU A 454 -3.16 5.36 4.96
C GLU A 454 -1.87 5.95 4.40
N THR A 455 -1.97 6.75 3.33
CA THR A 455 -0.85 7.52 2.77
C THR A 455 -0.25 8.44 3.83
N ALA A 456 -1.10 9.19 4.54
CA ALA A 456 -0.64 10.07 5.62
C ALA A 456 0.07 9.30 6.74
N TYR A 457 -0.40 8.09 7.09
CA TYR A 457 0.27 7.24 8.07
C TYR A 457 1.62 6.71 7.54
N SER A 458 1.66 6.23 6.30
CA SER A 458 2.86 5.70 5.65
C SER A 458 3.95 6.76 5.51
N LEU A 459 3.57 8.01 5.18
CA LEU A 459 4.48 9.16 5.18
C LEU A 459 5.14 9.37 6.55
N ARG A 460 4.37 9.25 7.65
CA ARG A 460 4.93 9.32 9.02
C ARG A 460 5.86 8.15 9.35
N GLN A 461 5.69 7.00 8.70
CA GLN A 461 6.61 5.87 8.83
C GLN A 461 7.90 6.03 7.99
N GLY A 462 8.13 7.19 7.38
CA GLY A 462 9.33 7.44 6.60
C GLY A 462 9.28 6.85 5.19
N VAL A 463 8.11 6.59 4.63
CA VAL A 463 7.98 6.27 3.20
C VAL A 463 7.88 7.58 2.40
N VAL A 464 8.61 7.68 1.30
CA VAL A 464 8.53 8.85 0.41
C VAL A 464 7.26 8.75 -0.43
N HIS A 465 6.47 9.83 -0.45
CA HIS A 465 5.22 9.96 -1.21
C HIS A 465 5.22 11.29 -2.00
N PRO A 466 4.39 11.43 -3.05
CA PRO A 466 4.28 12.66 -3.87
C PRO A 466 3.56 13.80 -3.12
N ALA A 467 4.10 14.22 -1.97
CA ALA A 467 3.45 15.17 -1.06
C ALA A 467 3.15 16.52 -1.73
N ARG A 468 3.97 16.91 -2.71
CA ARG A 468 3.79 18.15 -3.49
C ARG A 468 2.55 18.14 -4.38
N LEU A 469 2.02 16.94 -4.69
CA LEU A 469 0.82 16.75 -5.51
C LEU A 469 -0.45 16.61 -4.66
N HIS A 470 -0.35 16.62 -3.33
CA HIS A 470 -1.52 16.50 -2.47
C HIS A 470 -2.48 17.69 -2.67
N GLY A 471 -3.74 17.39 -3.01
CA GLY A 471 -4.78 18.37 -3.29
C GLY A 471 -4.82 18.86 -4.74
N TRP A 472 -3.90 18.39 -5.60
CA TRP A 472 -3.90 18.75 -7.01
C TRP A 472 -4.97 17.97 -7.78
N ARG A 473 -5.59 18.64 -8.75
CA ARG A 473 -6.57 18.05 -9.67
C ARG A 473 -5.93 17.74 -11.01
N GLN A 474 -6.40 16.69 -11.68
CA GLN A 474 -5.96 16.32 -13.04
C GLN A 474 -4.43 16.23 -13.15
N VAL A 475 -3.79 15.56 -12.20
CA VAL A 475 -2.35 15.34 -12.22
C VAL A 475 -2.01 14.41 -13.39
N THR A 476 -1.21 14.91 -14.31
CA THR A 476 -0.76 14.18 -15.51
C THR A 476 0.38 13.19 -15.18
N PRO A 477 0.65 12.20 -16.04
CA PRO A 477 1.79 11.29 -15.88
C PRO A 477 3.17 11.96 -15.76
N LEU A 478 3.35 13.11 -16.42
CA LEU A 478 4.61 13.87 -16.37
C LEU A 478 4.73 14.67 -15.06
N GLU A 479 3.63 15.30 -14.62
CA GLU A 479 3.56 15.94 -13.30
C GLU A 479 3.73 14.92 -12.17
N SER A 480 3.17 13.71 -12.31
CA SER A 480 3.34 12.65 -11.31
C SER A 480 4.79 12.19 -11.21
N LEU A 481 5.51 12.12 -12.34
CA LEU A 481 6.95 11.87 -12.36
C LEU A 481 7.68 12.99 -11.64
N ALA A 482 7.58 14.24 -12.12
CA ALA A 482 8.26 15.40 -11.51
C ALA A 482 7.92 15.60 -10.02
N GLY A 483 6.67 15.37 -9.62
CA GLY A 483 6.16 15.56 -8.26
C GLY A 483 6.36 14.38 -7.30
N SER A 484 7.00 13.28 -7.72
CA SER A 484 7.13 12.05 -6.93
C SER A 484 7.95 12.20 -5.62
N ARG A 485 8.81 13.22 -5.53
CA ARG A 485 9.70 13.48 -4.39
C ARG A 485 9.45 14.85 -3.78
N SER A 486 10.06 15.09 -2.61
CA SER A 486 9.98 16.38 -1.91
C SER A 486 10.77 17.50 -2.60
N ARG A 487 11.68 17.17 -3.54
CA ARG A 487 12.56 18.12 -4.24
C ARG A 487 12.55 17.86 -5.75
N ASP A 488 12.86 18.88 -6.54
CA ASP A 488 13.13 18.77 -7.98
C ASP A 488 14.56 18.29 -8.19
N ASP A 489 14.78 16.98 -8.02
CA ASP A 489 16.10 16.34 -8.09
C ASP A 489 16.15 15.18 -9.11
N GLN A 490 15.17 15.11 -10.00
CA GLN A 490 15.05 14.05 -10.99
C GLN A 490 15.76 14.43 -12.28
N LEU A 491 16.94 13.84 -12.50
CA LEU A 491 17.66 13.91 -13.76
C LEU A 491 17.09 12.86 -14.73
N VAL A 492 16.69 13.30 -15.91
CA VAL A 492 16.13 12.45 -16.95
C VAL A 492 16.79 12.70 -18.31
N ALA A 493 16.97 11.62 -19.05
CA ALA A 493 17.25 11.65 -20.48
C ALA A 493 15.92 11.59 -21.25
N LEU A 494 15.77 12.44 -22.26
CA LEU A 494 14.58 12.42 -23.12
C LEU A 494 14.79 11.40 -24.26
N PRO A 495 13.91 10.41 -24.43
CA PRO A 495 13.97 9.50 -25.57
C PRO A 495 13.68 10.23 -26.88
N GLU A 496 14.41 9.90 -27.94
CA GLU A 496 14.11 10.37 -29.28
C GLU A 496 12.83 9.70 -29.85
N PRO A 497 12.05 10.40 -30.69
CA PRO A 497 12.28 11.78 -31.14
C PRO A 497 11.86 12.83 -30.11
N VAL A 498 12.63 13.92 -30.03
CA VAL A 498 12.26 15.15 -29.29
C VAL A 498 11.89 16.25 -30.28
N GLU A 499 10.63 16.69 -30.26
CA GLU A 499 10.15 17.78 -31.11
C GLU A 499 10.34 19.13 -30.41
N ILE A 500 10.74 20.14 -31.17
CA ILE A 500 11.00 21.50 -30.67
C ILE A 500 9.80 22.39 -30.97
N LEU A 501 9.23 22.98 -29.92
CA LEU A 501 8.24 24.05 -30.04
C LEU A 501 8.98 25.37 -30.13
N THR A 502 8.92 26.00 -31.30
CA THR A 502 9.50 27.33 -31.51
C THR A 502 8.60 28.39 -30.87
N ALA A 503 9.22 29.34 -30.20
CA ALA A 503 8.54 30.49 -29.60
C ALA A 503 7.75 31.26 -30.66
N GLY A 504 6.44 31.47 -30.44
CA GLY A 504 5.73 32.58 -31.08
C GLY A 504 6.18 33.92 -30.49
N GLU A 505 5.71 35.06 -31.01
CA GLU A 505 6.08 36.41 -30.52
C GLU A 505 5.84 36.62 -29.01
N SER A 506 5.10 35.72 -28.35
CA SER A 506 4.74 35.76 -26.93
C SER A 506 4.77 34.41 -26.19
N GLU A 507 5.30 33.32 -26.78
CA GLU A 507 5.43 32.01 -26.10
C GLU A 507 6.89 31.60 -25.87
N GLU A 508 7.19 31.00 -24.71
CA GLU A 508 8.51 30.43 -24.44
C GLU A 508 8.76 29.15 -25.27
N PRO A 509 10.00 28.89 -25.71
CA PRO A 509 10.35 27.66 -26.41
C PRO A 509 10.14 26.43 -25.53
N GLY A 510 9.80 25.30 -26.15
CA GLY A 510 9.49 24.06 -25.44
C GLY A 510 9.92 22.80 -26.17
N LEU A 511 9.79 21.67 -25.46
CA LEU A 511 10.12 20.33 -25.93
C LEU A 511 8.86 19.46 -25.85
N VAL A 512 8.63 18.63 -26.87
CA VAL A 512 7.57 17.61 -26.87
C VAL A 512 8.20 16.24 -27.02
N ILE A 513 7.76 15.31 -26.17
CA ILE A 513 8.17 13.90 -26.19
C ILE A 513 6.93 13.01 -26.31
N VAL A 514 7.12 11.82 -26.90
CA VAL A 514 6.06 10.82 -27.08
C VAL A 514 6.26 9.56 -26.23
N SER A 515 7.35 9.50 -25.46
CA SER A 515 7.73 8.37 -24.59
C SER A 515 8.15 8.88 -23.22
N GLU A 516 8.05 8.03 -22.19
CA GLU A 516 8.39 8.43 -20.83
C GLU A 516 9.86 8.88 -20.69
N PRO A 517 10.15 10.01 -20.01
CA PRO A 517 11.52 10.37 -19.66
C PRO A 517 12.25 9.27 -18.88
N ILE A 518 13.52 9.01 -19.22
CA ILE A 518 14.31 7.95 -18.61
C ILE A 518 15.12 8.54 -17.46
N GLN A 519 14.83 8.13 -16.22
CA GLN A 519 15.62 8.55 -15.06
C GLN A 519 17.06 8.01 -15.16
N THR A 520 18.05 8.87 -14.94
CA THR A 520 19.47 8.54 -15.09
C THR A 520 20.33 9.21 -14.01
N THR A 521 21.62 8.90 -13.98
CA THR A 521 22.62 9.47 -13.06
C THR A 521 23.86 9.90 -13.85
N GLY A 522 24.36 11.11 -13.58
CA GLY A 522 25.46 11.74 -14.31
C GLY A 522 25.04 12.46 -15.58
N VAL A 523 25.93 13.27 -16.14
CA VAL A 523 25.75 14.00 -17.41
C VAL A 523 26.63 13.46 -18.54
N ALA A 524 27.76 12.87 -18.18
CA ALA A 524 28.73 12.32 -19.12
C ALA A 524 29.25 10.95 -18.66
N LEU A 525 29.82 10.23 -19.61
CA LEU A 525 30.34 8.87 -19.46
C LEU A 525 31.76 8.77 -20.00
N ALA A 526 32.62 8.04 -19.30
CA ALA A 526 33.95 7.67 -19.76
C ALA A 526 34.24 6.19 -19.49
N LEU A 527 35.21 5.63 -20.22
CA LEU A 527 35.74 4.29 -19.99
C LEU A 527 37.15 4.40 -19.43
N VAL A 528 37.36 3.85 -18.23
CA VAL A 528 38.59 4.03 -17.47
C VAL A 528 39.04 2.75 -16.78
N GLN A 529 40.32 2.69 -16.44
CA GLN A 529 40.89 1.72 -15.52
C GLN A 529 41.47 2.46 -14.31
N PHE A 530 41.05 2.07 -13.10
CA PHE A 530 41.58 2.64 -11.86
C PHE A 530 43.01 2.14 -11.63
N GLN A 531 43.93 3.06 -11.33
CA GLN A 531 45.36 2.74 -11.16
C GLN A 531 45.74 2.75 -9.69
N ALA A 532 45.37 3.80 -8.96
CA ALA A 532 45.69 3.94 -7.54
C ALA A 532 44.73 4.91 -6.84
N ALA A 533 44.47 4.67 -5.55
CA ALA A 533 43.84 5.65 -4.69
C ALA A 533 44.85 6.76 -4.34
N LEU A 534 44.46 8.03 -4.49
CA LEU A 534 45.30 9.19 -4.16
C LEU A 534 44.99 9.77 -2.77
N GLY A 535 44.00 9.22 -2.06
CA GLY A 535 43.49 9.75 -0.78
C GLY A 535 42.39 10.78 -0.97
N ASN A 536 41.73 11.19 0.11
CA ASN A 536 40.63 12.19 0.10
C ASN A 536 39.56 11.90 -0.97
N GLU A 537 39.15 10.63 -1.09
CA GLU A 537 38.14 10.17 -2.06
C GLU A 537 38.55 10.33 -3.54
N THR A 538 39.82 10.61 -3.83
CA THR A 538 40.34 10.78 -5.21
C THR A 538 41.11 9.56 -5.68
N TRP A 539 41.05 9.33 -6.99
CA TRP A 539 41.62 8.18 -7.67
C TRP A 539 42.33 8.61 -8.94
N GLN A 540 43.52 8.06 -9.15
CA GLN A 540 44.17 8.09 -10.45
C GLN A 540 43.55 7.01 -11.33
N ALA A 541 43.11 7.40 -12.51
CA ALA A 541 42.61 6.48 -13.52
C ALA A 541 43.26 6.79 -14.88
N ARG A 542 43.09 5.85 -15.81
CA ARG A 542 43.61 5.95 -17.17
C ARG A 542 42.49 5.69 -18.17
N HIS A 543 42.38 6.53 -19.19
CA HIS A 543 41.38 6.37 -20.24
C HIS A 543 41.69 5.18 -21.16
N PHE A 544 40.62 4.59 -21.69
CA PHE A 544 40.72 3.61 -22.76
C PHE A 544 41.07 4.29 -24.08
N ASP A 545 42.03 3.71 -24.80
CA ASP A 545 42.37 4.09 -26.18
C ASP A 545 41.60 3.17 -27.15
N PRO A 546 40.63 3.69 -27.92
CA PRO A 546 39.84 2.87 -28.85
C PRO A 546 40.65 2.32 -30.03
N VAL A 547 41.80 2.93 -30.37
CA VAL A 547 42.67 2.50 -31.47
C VAL A 547 43.55 1.35 -31.01
N ALA A 548 44.24 1.51 -29.88
CA ALA A 548 45.08 0.46 -29.29
C ALA A 548 44.25 -0.66 -28.64
N ARG A 549 42.98 -0.38 -28.29
CA ARG A 549 42.07 -1.24 -27.52
C ARG A 549 42.60 -1.60 -26.13
N GLU A 550 43.37 -0.69 -25.53
CA GLU A 550 44.03 -0.84 -24.24
C GLU A 550 43.88 0.43 -23.40
N PHE A 551 44.13 0.35 -22.09
CA PHE A 551 44.17 1.52 -21.21
C PHE A 551 45.52 2.23 -21.33
N LEU A 552 45.77 2.84 -22.48
CA LEU A 552 46.98 3.63 -22.79
C LEU A 552 46.68 5.12 -22.98
N GLY A 553 45.42 5.52 -22.86
CA GLY A 553 45.01 6.91 -22.94
C GLY A 553 45.59 7.79 -21.82
N PRO A 554 45.31 9.10 -21.85
CA PRO A 554 45.77 10.01 -20.84
C PRO A 554 45.21 9.66 -19.46
N GLU A 555 45.98 10.06 -18.46
CA GLU A 555 45.60 9.96 -17.06
C GLU A 555 44.52 10.99 -16.70
N VAL A 556 43.62 10.60 -15.81
CA VAL A 556 42.52 11.43 -15.31
C VAL A 556 42.34 11.22 -13.81
N VAL A 557 42.09 12.32 -13.09
CA VAL A 557 41.75 12.27 -11.67
C VAL A 557 40.23 12.18 -11.53
N LEU A 558 39.78 11.14 -10.82
CA LEU A 558 38.38 10.89 -10.54
C LEU A 558 38.11 11.05 -9.04
N ARG A 559 37.00 11.68 -8.68
CA ARG A 559 36.52 11.75 -7.30
C ARG A 559 35.38 10.76 -7.09
N LEU A 560 35.51 9.91 -6.08
CA LEU A 560 34.55 8.89 -5.68
C LEU A 560 34.12 9.15 -4.23
N PRO A 561 33.25 10.15 -3.99
CA PRO A 561 32.83 10.49 -2.64
C PRO A 561 32.16 9.27 -1.98
N GLU A 562 32.33 9.12 -0.67
CA GLU A 562 31.68 8.06 0.08
C GLU A 562 30.16 8.31 0.12
N PRO A 563 29.31 7.29 -0.15
CA PRO A 563 27.88 7.48 -0.05
C PRO A 563 27.41 7.56 1.41
N VAL A 564 26.23 8.11 1.62
CA VAL A 564 25.58 8.14 2.94
C VAL A 564 24.92 6.79 3.20
N ALA A 565 25.18 6.21 4.38
CA ALA A 565 24.58 4.96 4.81
C ALA A 565 23.06 5.09 5.01
N ASN A 566 22.34 4.00 4.78
CA ASN A 566 20.89 3.94 4.96
C ASN A 566 20.48 3.96 6.45
N GLY A 567 19.18 3.92 6.73
CA GLY A 567 18.62 3.89 8.08
C GLY A 567 19.07 2.72 8.96
N GLU A 568 19.60 1.66 8.35
CA GLU A 568 20.12 0.45 9.01
C GLU A 568 21.65 0.46 9.12
N GLY A 569 22.33 1.52 8.67
CA GLY A 569 23.79 1.66 8.72
C GLY A 569 24.54 0.98 7.57
N ILE A 570 23.85 0.53 6.52
CA ILE A 570 24.45 -0.14 5.36
C ILE A 570 24.86 0.92 4.32
N LEU A 571 26.09 0.84 3.83
CA LEU A 571 26.57 1.69 2.73
C LEU A 571 26.10 1.11 1.38
N PRO A 572 25.50 1.93 0.49
CA PRO A 572 24.99 1.45 -0.80
C PRO A 572 26.08 1.10 -1.81
N ALA A 573 27.29 1.66 -1.65
CA ALA A 573 28.47 1.32 -2.43
C ALA A 573 29.75 1.64 -1.63
N THR A 574 30.88 1.10 -2.06
CA THR A 574 32.20 1.49 -1.56
C THR A 574 33.10 1.88 -2.74
N ALA A 575 34.34 2.29 -2.48
CA ALA A 575 35.39 2.40 -3.49
C ALA A 575 36.63 1.60 -3.09
N ARG A 576 36.53 0.75 -2.06
CA ARG A 576 37.68 0.07 -1.46
C ARG A 576 38.31 -0.90 -2.47
N ARG A 577 39.62 -0.77 -2.67
CA ARG A 577 40.46 -1.63 -3.52
C ARG A 577 39.92 -1.84 -4.95
N LEU A 578 39.29 -0.82 -5.54
CA LEU A 578 38.80 -0.88 -6.92
C LEU A 578 39.90 -1.24 -7.94
N ASP A 579 41.12 -0.77 -7.70
CA ASP A 579 42.33 -1.05 -8.46
C ASP A 579 42.72 -2.54 -8.45
N GLN A 580 42.42 -3.24 -7.35
CA GLN A 580 42.81 -4.65 -7.11
C GLN A 580 41.73 -5.65 -7.52
N MET A 581 40.54 -5.17 -7.88
CA MET A 581 39.43 -6.01 -8.31
C MET A 581 39.74 -6.68 -9.65
N PRO A 582 39.48 -7.99 -9.83
CA PRO A 582 39.69 -8.66 -11.12
C PRO A 582 38.96 -7.98 -12.29
N LEU A 583 37.80 -7.36 -12.01
CA LEU A 583 37.00 -6.64 -13.02
C LEU A 583 37.70 -5.38 -13.56
N ASN A 584 38.63 -4.80 -12.79
CA ASN A 584 39.37 -3.59 -13.20
C ASN A 584 40.33 -3.85 -14.36
N ALA A 585 40.74 -5.10 -14.60
CA ALA A 585 41.58 -5.45 -15.74
C ALA A 585 40.92 -5.11 -17.10
N LEU A 586 39.59 -5.23 -17.18
CA LEU A 586 38.81 -4.83 -18.36
C LEU A 586 38.25 -3.41 -18.25
N GLY A 587 38.42 -2.77 -17.08
CA GLY A 587 37.99 -1.42 -16.77
C GLY A 587 36.49 -1.25 -16.54
N TRP A 588 36.14 0.00 -16.29
CA TRP A 588 34.85 0.45 -15.81
C TRP A 588 34.33 1.59 -16.67
N TYR A 589 33.07 1.49 -17.08
CA TYR A 589 32.34 2.67 -17.49
C TYR A 589 31.96 3.47 -16.26
N VAL A 590 32.26 4.76 -16.27
CA VAL A 590 31.93 5.69 -15.19
C VAL A 590 30.98 6.74 -15.72
N SER A 591 29.92 7.01 -14.96
CA SER A 591 28.98 8.10 -15.23
C SER A 591 28.95 9.08 -14.06
N GLY A 592 28.84 10.37 -14.34
CA GLY A 592 29.01 11.40 -13.33
C GLY A 592 28.97 12.82 -13.87
N VAL A 593 29.50 13.74 -13.06
CA VAL A 593 29.46 15.19 -13.31
C VAL A 593 30.86 15.81 -13.18
N PRO A 594 31.14 16.96 -13.83
CA PRO A 594 32.33 17.76 -13.54
C PRO A 594 32.43 18.10 -12.04
N ASP A 595 33.64 18.17 -11.50
CA ASP A 595 33.86 18.52 -10.08
C ASP A 595 33.94 20.03 -9.81
N GLY A 596 33.93 20.85 -10.86
CA GLY A 596 34.08 22.30 -10.77
C GLY A 596 35.53 22.82 -10.78
N LEU A 597 36.51 21.92 -10.72
CA LEU A 597 37.95 22.21 -10.56
C LEU A 597 38.80 21.52 -11.64
N GLY A 598 38.17 21.03 -12.72
CA GLY A 598 38.84 20.35 -13.83
C GLY A 598 38.99 18.83 -13.66
N GLY A 599 38.36 18.23 -12.65
CA GLY A 599 38.21 16.79 -12.46
C GLY A 599 36.78 16.30 -12.72
N PHE A 600 36.51 15.04 -12.35
CA PHE A 600 35.22 14.39 -12.59
C PHE A 600 34.77 13.58 -11.38
N VAL A 601 33.53 13.78 -10.96
CA VAL A 601 32.92 13.06 -9.83
C VAL A 601 32.11 11.90 -10.36
N VAL A 602 32.50 10.69 -9.96
CA VAL A 602 31.86 9.44 -10.38
C VAL A 602 30.69 9.13 -9.47
N GLN A 603 29.49 9.27 -10.02
CA GLN A 603 28.22 8.99 -9.34
C GLN A 603 27.70 7.57 -9.63
N SER A 604 28.11 6.97 -10.75
CA SER A 604 27.70 5.62 -11.14
C SER A 604 28.83 4.84 -11.81
N LEU A 605 28.88 3.52 -11.59
CA LEU A 605 29.90 2.60 -12.12
C LEU A 605 29.25 1.44 -12.87
N ALA A 606 29.80 1.01 -14.01
CA ALA A 606 29.45 -0.23 -14.69
C ALA A 606 30.69 -1.06 -15.09
N PRO A 607 30.78 -2.35 -14.73
CA PRO A 607 31.89 -3.19 -15.16
C PRO A 607 31.78 -3.48 -16.66
N ARG A 608 32.79 -3.09 -17.46
CA ARG A 608 32.80 -3.35 -18.91
C ARG A 608 32.66 -4.84 -19.22
N ALA A 609 33.26 -5.68 -18.37
CA ALA A 609 33.19 -7.13 -18.45
C ALA A 609 31.76 -7.71 -18.50
N LEU A 610 30.78 -7.03 -17.90
CA LEU A 610 29.39 -7.48 -17.84
C LEU A 610 28.60 -7.09 -19.10
N LEU A 611 28.79 -5.86 -19.60
CA LEU A 611 27.95 -5.28 -20.66
C LEU A 611 28.44 -5.58 -22.07
N ARG A 612 29.73 -5.92 -22.23
CA ARG A 612 30.32 -6.28 -23.53
C ARG A 612 29.68 -7.53 -24.15
N TRP A 613 29.61 -7.55 -25.47
CA TRP A 613 29.29 -8.72 -26.28
C TRP A 613 30.55 -9.22 -27.02
N PRO A 614 30.85 -10.54 -27.09
CA PRO A 614 30.00 -11.69 -26.72
C PRO A 614 30.05 -12.06 -25.22
N PRO A 615 29.08 -12.89 -24.74
CA PRO A 615 29.05 -13.43 -23.39
C PRO A 615 30.25 -14.34 -23.07
N GLN A 616 30.51 -14.54 -21.78
CA GLN A 616 31.58 -15.41 -21.28
C GLN A 616 31.32 -16.90 -21.58
N GLN A 617 30.06 -17.32 -21.61
CA GLN A 617 29.69 -18.72 -21.86
C GLN A 617 28.40 -18.82 -22.69
N VAL A 618 28.31 -19.87 -23.49
CA VAL A 618 27.08 -20.26 -24.21
C VAL A 618 26.68 -21.67 -23.79
N ILE A 619 25.43 -21.85 -23.35
CA ILE A 619 24.86 -23.13 -22.92
C ILE A 619 23.67 -23.46 -23.82
N THR A 620 23.70 -24.62 -24.46
CA THR A 620 22.64 -25.07 -25.37
C THR A 620 21.99 -26.37 -24.90
N GLY A 621 20.73 -26.55 -25.29
CA GLY A 621 19.94 -27.74 -24.98
C GLY A 621 19.06 -27.58 -23.74
N GLN A 622 17.81 -28.00 -23.87
CA GLN A 622 16.74 -27.83 -22.88
C GLN A 622 17.14 -28.10 -21.42
N ARG A 623 17.68 -29.28 -21.10
CA ARG A 623 18.03 -29.64 -19.70
C ARG A 623 19.13 -28.75 -19.13
N ALA A 624 20.16 -28.43 -19.93
CA ALA A 624 21.30 -27.64 -19.48
C ALA A 624 20.92 -26.17 -19.32
N ALA A 625 20.22 -25.59 -20.30
CA ALA A 625 19.72 -24.22 -20.26
C ALA A 625 18.83 -23.99 -19.02
N TRP A 626 17.86 -24.87 -18.79
CA TRP A 626 16.96 -24.73 -17.64
C TRP A 626 17.66 -24.97 -16.30
N ARG A 627 18.60 -25.92 -16.22
CA ARG A 627 19.39 -26.15 -15.00
C ARG A 627 20.21 -24.91 -14.63
N TYR A 628 20.78 -24.24 -15.63
CA TYR A 628 21.53 -23.00 -15.40
C TYR A 628 20.64 -21.89 -14.83
N VAL A 629 19.56 -21.54 -15.54
CA VAL A 629 18.64 -20.46 -15.13
C VAL A 629 18.05 -20.72 -13.74
N LYS A 630 17.53 -21.93 -13.49
CA LYS A 630 16.83 -22.24 -12.25
C LYS A 630 17.77 -22.36 -11.05
N ARG A 631 18.97 -22.90 -11.25
CA ARG A 631 19.88 -23.29 -10.15
C ARG A 631 21.24 -22.62 -10.25
N GLU A 632 22.03 -22.91 -11.27
CA GLU A 632 23.47 -22.56 -11.31
C GLU A 632 23.70 -21.04 -11.25
N ALA A 633 22.84 -20.25 -11.89
CA ALA A 633 22.91 -18.78 -11.86
C ALA A 633 22.82 -18.16 -10.45
N TRP A 634 22.28 -18.89 -9.47
CA TRP A 634 22.11 -18.46 -8.09
C TRP A 634 22.92 -19.29 -7.09
N GLN A 635 23.73 -20.26 -7.54
CA GLN A 635 24.58 -21.08 -6.66
C GLN A 635 25.90 -20.39 -6.32
N GLN A 636 26.46 -19.63 -7.27
CA GLN A 636 27.73 -18.92 -7.10
C GLN A 636 27.47 -17.43 -6.87
N THR A 637 27.25 -17.06 -5.61
CA THR A 637 27.07 -15.67 -5.18
C THR A 637 28.29 -15.16 -4.41
N THR A 638 29.49 -15.32 -4.96
CA THR A 638 30.70 -14.75 -4.33
C THR A 638 30.72 -13.23 -4.53
N PRO A 639 30.90 -12.41 -3.47
CA PRO A 639 31.05 -10.96 -3.62
C PRO A 639 32.15 -10.57 -4.62
N GLY A 640 31.98 -9.45 -5.32
CA GLY A 640 32.95 -8.96 -6.30
C GLY A 640 32.92 -9.68 -7.67
N THR A 641 31.97 -10.59 -7.90
CA THR A 641 31.91 -11.38 -9.15
C THR A 641 30.79 -10.93 -10.10
N VAL A 642 31.05 -11.12 -11.39
CA VAL A 642 30.05 -10.98 -12.47
C VAL A 642 30.09 -12.19 -13.38
N SER A 643 28.96 -12.52 -14.02
CA SER A 643 28.95 -13.47 -15.12
C SER A 643 27.98 -13.09 -16.23
N SER A 644 28.29 -13.49 -17.47
CA SER A 644 27.42 -13.32 -18.64
C SER A 644 27.30 -14.63 -19.41
N VAL A 645 26.10 -15.21 -19.40
CA VAL A 645 25.85 -16.55 -19.97
C VAL A 645 24.64 -16.54 -20.89
N LEU A 646 24.86 -16.88 -22.17
CA LEU A 646 23.78 -17.04 -23.14
C LEU A 646 23.24 -18.47 -23.09
N VAL A 647 21.93 -18.60 -22.87
CA VAL A 647 21.24 -19.88 -22.81
C VAL A 647 20.21 -20.01 -23.94
N SER A 648 20.08 -21.21 -24.52
CA SER A 648 19.01 -21.56 -25.46
C SER A 648 18.64 -23.04 -25.35
N GLU A 649 17.36 -23.40 -25.50
CA GLU A 649 16.96 -24.81 -25.61
C GLU A 649 17.30 -25.41 -26.97
N ARG A 650 17.48 -24.55 -27.98
CA ARG A 650 17.83 -24.94 -29.35
C ARG A 650 19.25 -25.52 -29.38
N ARG A 651 19.41 -26.67 -30.02
CA ARG A 651 20.71 -27.34 -30.21
C ARG A 651 21.45 -26.74 -31.41
N LEU A 652 21.79 -25.47 -31.30
CA LEU A 652 22.62 -24.74 -32.26
C LEU A 652 24.07 -24.68 -31.77
N SER A 653 25.01 -24.43 -32.68
CA SER A 653 26.39 -24.14 -32.28
C SER A 653 26.46 -22.78 -31.57
N ALA A 654 27.47 -22.57 -30.73
CA ALA A 654 27.66 -21.29 -30.04
C ALA A 654 27.82 -20.14 -31.06
N ALA A 655 28.59 -20.34 -32.14
CA ALA A 655 28.77 -19.35 -33.19
C ALA A 655 27.44 -18.97 -33.89
N ALA A 656 26.58 -19.95 -34.17
CA ALA A 656 25.28 -19.69 -34.77
C ALA A 656 24.39 -18.84 -33.86
N LEU A 657 24.31 -19.16 -32.56
CA LEU A 657 23.53 -18.36 -31.60
C LEU A 657 24.07 -16.94 -31.44
N LEU A 658 25.39 -16.77 -31.43
CA LEU A 658 26.00 -15.46 -31.30
C LEU A 658 25.74 -14.57 -32.54
N SER A 659 25.70 -15.16 -33.73
CA SER A 659 25.43 -14.43 -34.98
C SER A 659 24.00 -13.90 -35.12
N GLU A 660 23.08 -14.37 -34.28
CA GLU A 660 21.69 -13.91 -34.30
C GLU A 660 21.50 -12.52 -33.69
N TRP A 661 22.47 -12.02 -32.92
CA TRP A 661 22.35 -10.77 -32.16
C TRP A 661 23.02 -9.63 -32.95
N GLN A 662 22.22 -8.64 -33.33
CA GLN A 662 22.66 -7.54 -34.18
C GLN A 662 22.40 -6.18 -33.53
N VAL A 663 23.15 -5.16 -33.93
CA VAL A 663 22.90 -3.78 -33.47
C VAL A 663 21.46 -3.37 -33.79
N GLY A 664 20.77 -2.80 -32.82
CA GLY A 664 19.35 -2.43 -32.90
C GLY A 664 18.39 -3.55 -32.48
N ASP A 665 18.87 -4.77 -32.21
CA ASP A 665 18.03 -5.82 -31.63
C ASP A 665 17.50 -5.38 -30.26
N ARG A 666 16.18 -5.38 -30.12
CA ARG A 666 15.48 -5.11 -28.87
C ARG A 666 15.21 -6.40 -28.10
N LEU A 667 15.30 -6.33 -26.78
CA LEU A 667 15.28 -7.48 -25.88
C LEU A 667 14.32 -7.20 -24.74
N LEU A 668 13.58 -8.23 -24.31
CA LEU A 668 12.79 -8.14 -23.08
C LEU A 668 13.72 -8.38 -21.88
N VAL A 669 13.77 -7.44 -20.95
CA VAL A 669 14.51 -7.60 -19.69
C VAL A 669 13.59 -8.19 -18.64
N VAL A 670 14.05 -9.24 -17.98
CA VAL A 670 13.47 -9.76 -16.74
C VAL A 670 14.50 -9.57 -15.63
N HIS A 671 14.24 -8.64 -14.73
CA HIS A 671 15.14 -8.27 -13.64
C HIS A 671 14.68 -8.90 -12.33
N VAL A 672 15.62 -9.46 -11.58
CA VAL A 672 15.40 -9.94 -10.22
C VAL A 672 16.64 -9.75 -9.35
N TYR A 673 16.46 -9.28 -8.11
CA TYR A 673 17.53 -9.16 -7.12
C TYR A 673 17.24 -9.92 -5.83
N GLY A 674 18.30 -10.18 -5.06
CA GLY A 674 18.27 -10.75 -3.71
C GLY A 674 18.54 -9.74 -2.59
N GLY A 675 18.73 -10.28 -1.38
CA GLY A 675 18.86 -9.51 -0.14
C GLY A 675 20.30 -9.17 0.23
N ILE A 676 20.43 -8.36 1.27
CA ILE A 676 21.69 -7.96 1.90
C ILE A 676 21.86 -8.72 3.23
N GLY A 677 22.83 -9.62 3.28
CA GLY A 677 23.22 -10.46 4.41
C GLY A 677 24.52 -9.99 5.06
N GLY A 678 25.23 -10.90 5.72
CA GLY A 678 26.49 -10.60 6.42
C GLY A 678 26.31 -10.06 7.83
N GLU A 679 27.35 -9.42 8.37
CA GLU A 679 27.32 -8.78 9.69
C GLU A 679 26.38 -7.57 9.69
N GLN A 680 26.40 -6.77 8.62
CA GLN A 680 25.50 -5.64 8.36
C GLN A 680 24.30 -6.06 7.49
N ARG A 681 23.57 -7.09 7.92
CA ARG A 681 22.39 -7.57 7.19
C ARG A 681 21.20 -6.63 7.31
N GLU A 682 20.39 -6.56 6.24
CA GLU A 682 19.15 -5.79 6.27
C GLU A 682 18.08 -6.48 7.14
N ARG A 683 17.19 -5.69 7.74
CA ARG A 683 16.15 -6.22 8.65
C ARG A 683 15.27 -7.27 7.98
N ALA A 684 14.95 -7.08 6.69
CA ALA A 684 14.14 -8.02 5.91
C ALA A 684 14.80 -9.40 5.75
N ALA A 685 16.13 -9.50 5.80
CA ALA A 685 16.88 -10.74 5.64
C ALA A 685 17.18 -11.44 6.98
N GLN A 686 16.83 -10.86 8.14
CA GLN A 686 17.16 -11.42 9.46
C GLN A 686 16.56 -12.80 9.71
N ALA A 687 15.39 -13.08 9.15
CA ALA A 687 14.72 -14.38 9.26
C ALA A 687 15.29 -15.45 8.32
N GLY A 688 16.37 -15.14 7.56
CA GLY A 688 16.98 -16.04 6.59
C GLY A 688 16.18 -16.24 5.29
N LEU A 689 15.07 -15.52 5.13
CA LEU A 689 14.22 -15.55 3.94
C LEU A 689 14.14 -14.15 3.35
N PHE A 690 14.39 -14.04 2.04
CA PHE A 690 14.25 -12.78 1.31
C PHE A 690 13.48 -13.02 0.01
N PHE A 691 12.43 -12.25 -0.25
CA PHE A 691 11.56 -12.47 -1.40
C PHE A 691 12.13 -11.94 -2.72
N GLY A 692 12.94 -10.89 -2.68
CA GLY A 692 13.43 -10.21 -3.87
C GLY A 692 12.51 -9.10 -4.36
N HIS A 693 12.87 -8.55 -5.51
CA HIS A 693 12.03 -7.68 -6.34
C HIS A 693 12.08 -8.17 -7.78
N PHE A 694 11.05 -7.82 -8.55
CA PHE A 694 10.88 -8.20 -9.94
C PHE A 694 10.50 -6.98 -10.76
N ALA A 695 11.16 -6.81 -11.91
CA ALA A 695 10.78 -5.79 -12.88
C ALA A 695 10.97 -6.29 -14.30
N TYR A 696 10.18 -5.73 -15.23
CA TYR A 696 10.47 -5.82 -16.65
C TYR A 696 11.29 -4.63 -17.10
N GLY A 697 11.80 -4.72 -18.33
CA GLY A 697 12.45 -3.61 -19.00
C GLY A 697 12.71 -3.94 -20.46
N VAL A 698 13.48 -3.08 -21.10
CA VAL A 698 13.92 -3.24 -22.47
C VAL A 698 15.42 -3.05 -22.52
N ALA A 699 16.11 -3.96 -23.21
CA ALA A 699 17.50 -3.77 -23.57
C ALA A 699 17.66 -3.69 -25.08
N GLU A 700 18.73 -3.03 -25.51
CA GLU A 700 19.09 -2.90 -26.91
C GLU A 700 20.54 -3.30 -27.10
N VAL A 701 20.81 -4.08 -28.15
CA VAL A 701 22.19 -4.33 -28.60
C VAL A 701 22.67 -3.08 -29.30
N ILE A 702 23.68 -2.42 -28.72
CA ILE A 702 24.22 -1.17 -29.23
C ILE A 702 25.67 -1.34 -29.66
N HIS A 703 26.12 -0.41 -30.49
CA HIS A 703 27.54 -0.17 -30.68
C HIS A 703 28.02 0.85 -29.64
N GLU A 704 28.80 0.40 -28.65
CA GLU A 704 29.36 1.27 -27.61
C GLU A 704 30.58 2.02 -28.18
N PRO A 705 30.53 3.36 -28.19
CA PRO A 705 31.45 4.12 -29.02
C PRO A 705 32.74 4.57 -28.31
N LEU A 706 32.92 4.34 -27.01
CA LEU A 706 34.20 4.59 -26.31
C LEU A 706 35.18 3.44 -26.52
N ALA A 707 34.70 2.20 -26.49
CA ALA A 707 35.46 0.99 -26.76
C ALA A 707 35.36 0.53 -28.22
N ASN A 708 34.43 1.09 -29.00
CA ASN A 708 34.17 0.72 -30.40
C ASN A 708 33.87 -0.79 -30.52
N GLU A 709 32.92 -1.26 -29.71
CA GLU A 709 32.52 -2.66 -29.59
C GLU A 709 31.01 -2.84 -29.40
N LEU A 710 30.52 -4.08 -29.57
CA LEU A 710 29.12 -4.40 -29.27
C LEU A 710 28.89 -4.47 -27.76
N SER A 711 27.80 -3.87 -27.30
CA SER A 711 27.42 -3.79 -25.89
C SER A 711 25.89 -3.80 -25.73
N LEU A 712 25.43 -3.67 -24.49
CA LEU A 712 24.03 -3.75 -24.11
C LEU A 712 23.60 -2.47 -23.39
N ALA A 713 22.60 -1.77 -23.93
CA ALA A 713 21.94 -0.67 -23.25
C ALA A 713 20.69 -1.20 -22.53
N ILE A 714 20.73 -1.27 -21.20
CA ILE A 714 19.64 -1.83 -20.38
C ILE A 714 18.83 -0.70 -19.76
N ARG A 715 17.49 -0.79 -19.88
CA ARG A 715 16.54 0.13 -19.26
C ARG A 715 15.47 -0.67 -18.53
N TYR A 716 15.15 -0.24 -17.32
CA TYR A 716 14.16 -0.87 -16.46
C TYR A 716 12.85 -0.09 -16.51
N GLN A 717 11.73 -0.80 -16.51
CA GLN A 717 10.40 -0.23 -16.33
C GLN A 717 9.92 -0.63 -14.93
N GLN A 718 10.31 0.19 -13.95
CA GLN A 718 10.11 -0.11 -12.54
C GLN A 718 8.67 0.17 -12.14
N VAL A 719 7.84 -0.87 -12.12
CA VAL A 719 6.59 -0.86 -11.35
C VAL A 719 7.01 -1.07 -9.89
N TYR A 720 7.17 0.02 -9.14
CA TYR A 720 7.78 0.00 -7.81
C TYR A 720 6.92 0.79 -6.82
N ALA A 721 6.48 0.15 -5.74
CA ALA A 721 5.67 0.81 -4.73
C ALA A 721 6.48 1.87 -3.96
N HIS A 722 5.77 2.81 -3.34
CA HIS A 722 6.40 3.85 -2.53
C HIS A 722 7.28 3.23 -1.43
N ASN A 723 8.50 3.76 -1.28
CA ASN A 723 9.55 3.17 -0.45
C ASN A 723 10.37 4.24 0.27
N VAL A 724 11.20 3.80 1.21
CA VAL A 724 12.01 4.69 2.06
C VAL A 724 13.21 5.30 1.32
N ASP A 725 13.69 4.66 0.25
CA ASP A 725 14.83 5.10 -0.58
C ASP A 725 14.43 6.14 -1.64
N GLY A 726 13.13 6.38 -1.83
CA GLY A 726 12.61 7.31 -2.83
C GLY A 726 12.81 6.81 -4.27
N ILE A 727 12.86 5.50 -4.50
CA ILE A 727 12.85 4.92 -5.86
C ILE A 727 11.47 5.19 -6.48
N ILE A 728 11.46 5.81 -7.66
CA ILE A 728 10.23 6.24 -8.33
C ILE A 728 9.81 5.18 -9.34
N ALA A 729 8.51 4.84 -9.35
CA ALA A 729 7.95 4.02 -10.42
C ALA A 729 8.08 4.76 -11.76
N GLY A 730 8.69 4.14 -12.76
CA GLY A 730 8.98 4.77 -14.05
C GLY A 730 10.15 4.11 -14.77
N MET A 731 10.45 4.60 -15.97
CA MET A 731 11.61 4.17 -16.74
C MET A 731 12.92 4.65 -16.09
N GLN A 732 13.86 3.72 -15.87
CA GLN A 732 15.17 4.00 -15.29
C GLN A 732 16.29 3.39 -16.13
N ALA A 733 17.34 4.16 -16.40
CA ALA A 733 18.55 3.65 -17.03
C ALA A 733 19.35 2.77 -16.06
N TRP A 734 20.23 1.93 -16.61
CA TRP A 734 21.20 1.17 -15.83
C TRP A 734 22.02 2.02 -14.86
N TRP A 735 22.43 3.21 -15.30
CA TRP A 735 23.17 4.19 -14.50
C TRP A 735 22.44 4.62 -13.22
N ARG A 736 21.11 4.65 -13.24
CA ARG A 736 20.31 5.04 -12.08
C ARG A 736 19.98 3.86 -11.18
N TYR A 737 19.51 2.77 -11.77
CA TYR A 737 18.89 1.69 -11.01
C TYR A 737 19.91 0.66 -10.52
N MET A 738 20.97 0.43 -11.29
CA MET A 738 22.04 -0.49 -10.93
C MET A 738 23.29 0.26 -10.46
N GLY A 739 23.86 1.09 -11.34
CA GLY A 739 25.22 1.62 -11.17
C GLY A 739 25.38 2.77 -10.18
N ASP A 740 24.30 3.48 -9.83
CA ASP A 740 24.32 4.64 -8.94
C ASP A 740 24.91 4.24 -7.57
N ARG A 741 25.93 4.99 -7.13
CA ARG A 741 26.68 4.66 -5.91
C ARG A 741 25.92 5.01 -4.62
N GLN A 742 24.87 5.83 -4.68
CA GLN A 742 24.08 6.26 -3.52
C GLN A 742 22.74 5.53 -3.43
N VAL A 743 22.09 5.19 -4.54
CA VAL A 743 20.77 4.54 -4.55
C VAL A 743 20.69 3.26 -5.39
N GLY A 744 21.73 2.92 -6.15
CA GLY A 744 21.77 1.76 -7.03
C GLY A 744 22.07 0.46 -6.27
N TRP A 745 21.80 -0.68 -6.93
CA TRP A 745 21.89 -2.00 -6.31
C TRP A 745 23.20 -2.76 -6.56
N LEU A 746 24.08 -2.26 -7.43
CA LEU A 746 25.28 -2.97 -7.89
C LEU A 746 26.20 -3.41 -6.72
N GLY A 747 26.41 -2.53 -5.74
CA GLY A 747 27.33 -2.73 -4.63
C GLY A 747 26.80 -3.58 -3.49
N THR A 748 25.48 -3.72 -3.36
CA THR A 748 24.85 -4.28 -2.16
C THR A 748 24.06 -5.56 -2.40
N ARG A 749 23.52 -5.80 -3.60
CA ARG A 749 22.61 -6.92 -3.85
C ARG A 749 23.14 -7.88 -4.92
N PRO A 750 22.84 -9.18 -4.82
CA PRO A 750 22.99 -10.10 -5.95
C PRO A 750 21.85 -9.87 -6.94
N VAL A 751 22.16 -9.68 -8.23
CA VAL A 751 21.20 -9.37 -9.29
C VAL A 751 21.32 -10.32 -10.47
N ALA A 752 20.20 -10.73 -11.05
CA ALA A 752 20.13 -11.33 -12.38
C ALA A 752 19.29 -10.45 -13.31
N ASP A 753 19.91 -9.93 -14.36
CA ASP A 753 19.23 -9.34 -15.51
C ASP A 753 19.20 -10.38 -16.62
N ILE A 754 18.00 -10.85 -16.99
CA ILE A 754 17.81 -11.87 -18.02
C ILE A 754 17.25 -11.20 -19.27
N LEU A 755 18.08 -11.09 -20.30
CA LEU A 755 17.74 -10.42 -21.56
C LEU A 755 17.25 -11.45 -22.58
N ILE A 756 15.96 -11.46 -22.86
CA ILE A 756 15.30 -12.43 -23.73
C ILE A 756 15.21 -11.88 -25.15
N ARG A 757 15.85 -12.59 -26.08
CA ARG A 757 15.66 -12.38 -27.53
C ARG A 757 14.64 -13.40 -28.04
N PHE A 758 13.50 -12.87 -28.50
CA PHE A 758 12.44 -13.69 -29.11
C PHE A 758 11.75 -12.87 -30.20
N PRO A 759 12.18 -12.96 -31.48
CA PRO A 759 11.67 -12.11 -32.55
C PRO A 759 10.15 -12.03 -32.68
N PRO A 760 9.36 -13.10 -32.41
CA PRO A 760 7.90 -12.99 -32.36
C PRO A 760 7.32 -12.00 -31.34
N PHE A 761 8.03 -11.72 -30.24
CA PHE A 761 7.59 -10.75 -29.23
C PHE A 761 8.37 -9.44 -29.31
N THR A 762 9.68 -9.54 -29.54
CA THR A 762 10.63 -8.41 -29.54
C THR A 762 10.69 -7.65 -30.86
N GLY A 763 10.25 -8.27 -31.96
CA GLY A 763 10.20 -7.65 -33.28
C GLY A 763 8.95 -6.80 -33.52
N SER A 764 8.77 -6.45 -34.80
CA SER A 764 7.62 -5.68 -35.29
C SER A 764 6.91 -6.43 -36.42
N TYR A 765 5.63 -6.10 -36.58
CA TYR A 765 4.70 -6.59 -37.59
C TYR A 765 4.18 -5.41 -38.42
N THR A 766 4.08 -5.54 -39.73
CA THR A 766 3.54 -4.50 -40.61
C THR A 766 2.21 -4.97 -41.17
N LEU A 767 1.08 -4.40 -40.74
CA LEU A 767 -0.26 -4.78 -41.18
C LEU A 767 -1.02 -3.52 -41.64
N GLY A 768 -1.54 -3.53 -42.87
CA GLY A 768 -2.32 -2.40 -43.40
C GLY A 768 -1.55 -1.07 -43.48
N GLY A 769 -0.21 -1.11 -43.61
CA GLY A 769 0.65 0.08 -43.63
C GLY A 769 1.08 0.58 -42.25
N GLU A 770 0.59 -0.01 -41.16
CA GLU A 770 1.00 0.34 -39.79
C GLU A 770 2.00 -0.67 -39.22
N THR A 771 3.06 -0.19 -38.57
CA THR A 771 4.01 -1.02 -37.84
C THR A 771 3.59 -1.18 -36.38
N ARG A 772 3.52 -2.42 -35.90
CA ARG A 772 3.10 -2.79 -34.54
C ARG A 772 4.13 -3.69 -33.89
N SER A 773 4.53 -3.39 -32.66
CA SER A 773 5.48 -4.22 -31.89
C SER A 773 4.86 -4.62 -30.55
N PRO A 774 4.78 -5.92 -30.21
CA PRO A 774 4.31 -6.37 -28.90
C PRO A 774 5.12 -5.78 -27.76
N LEU A 775 6.45 -5.72 -27.91
CA LEU A 775 7.33 -5.12 -26.90
C LEU A 775 7.05 -3.63 -26.70
N THR A 776 6.82 -2.85 -27.76
CA THR A 776 6.44 -1.42 -27.64
C THR A 776 5.06 -1.27 -26.99
N GLY A 777 4.08 -2.08 -27.40
CA GLY A 777 2.76 -2.09 -26.78
C GLY A 777 2.83 -2.40 -25.29
N PHE A 778 3.69 -3.35 -24.91
CA PHE A 778 3.90 -3.74 -23.52
C PHE A 778 4.53 -2.60 -22.73
N GLY A 779 5.53 -1.95 -23.31
CA GLY A 779 6.16 -0.77 -22.72
C GLY A 779 5.15 0.32 -22.39
N ARG A 780 4.23 0.64 -23.31
CA ARG A 780 3.16 1.64 -23.09
C ARG A 780 2.18 1.25 -21.99
N GLN A 781 1.85 -0.04 -21.85
CA GLN A 781 1.01 -0.52 -20.74
C GLN A 781 1.73 -0.37 -19.40
N LEU A 782 3.03 -0.64 -19.35
CA LEU A 782 3.84 -0.41 -18.16
C LEU A 782 3.96 1.08 -17.83
N GLU A 783 4.09 1.98 -18.81
CA GLU A 783 4.08 3.44 -18.58
C GLU A 783 2.79 3.90 -17.88
N ALA A 784 1.64 3.44 -18.36
CA ALA A 784 0.35 3.71 -17.70
C ALA A 784 0.29 3.16 -16.28
N MET A 785 0.78 1.94 -16.06
CA MET A 785 0.85 1.33 -14.74
C MET A 785 1.77 2.11 -13.78
N MET A 786 2.96 2.50 -14.24
CA MET A 786 3.93 3.25 -13.45
C MET A 786 3.38 4.63 -13.07
N ALA A 787 2.69 5.31 -13.99
CA ALA A 787 2.02 6.58 -13.69
C ALA A 787 0.96 6.44 -12.59
N ARG A 788 0.15 5.38 -12.63
CA ARG A 788 -0.82 5.07 -11.57
C ARG A 788 -0.15 4.74 -10.23
N TYR A 789 0.95 3.97 -10.27
CA TYR A 789 1.75 3.63 -9.08
C TYR A 789 2.35 4.87 -8.40
N ARG A 790 2.74 5.90 -9.18
CA ARG A 790 3.26 7.17 -8.62
C ARG A 790 2.24 7.96 -7.81
N VAL A 791 0.94 7.78 -8.06
CA VAL A 791 -0.14 8.54 -7.39
C VAL A 791 -1.13 7.68 -6.62
N GLY A 792 -0.99 6.36 -6.65
CA GLY A 792 -1.86 5.44 -5.93
C GLY A 792 -3.32 5.49 -6.37
N ASP A 793 -3.56 5.60 -7.68
CA ASP A 793 -4.91 5.88 -8.23
C ASP A 793 -5.62 7.06 -7.53
N GLY A 794 -4.86 8.13 -7.29
CA GLY A 794 -5.35 9.36 -6.69
C GLY A 794 -5.33 9.36 -5.16
N THR A 795 -5.06 8.22 -4.51
CA THR A 795 -4.96 8.15 -3.03
C THR A 795 -3.61 8.60 -2.48
N GLY A 796 -2.66 8.89 -3.35
CA GLY A 796 -1.31 9.36 -3.03
C GLY A 796 -0.29 8.25 -2.71
N ALA A 797 -0.69 6.97 -2.70
CA ALA A 797 0.24 5.87 -2.43
C ALA A 797 -0.20 4.52 -3.02
N THR A 798 0.79 3.68 -3.31
CA THR A 798 0.60 2.26 -3.64
C THR A 798 1.38 1.43 -2.64
N PHE A 799 0.75 0.37 -2.12
CA PHE A 799 1.31 -0.49 -1.07
C PHE A 799 1.49 -1.91 -1.57
N VAL A 800 2.57 -2.57 -1.13
CA VAL A 800 2.82 -3.98 -1.44
C VAL A 800 2.08 -4.88 -0.44
N GLY A 801 1.31 -5.83 -0.94
CA GLY A 801 0.74 -6.92 -0.16
C GLY A 801 0.68 -8.23 -0.95
N PRO A 802 0.42 -9.38 -0.29
CA PRO A 802 0.19 -10.68 -0.91
C PRO A 802 -0.75 -10.66 -2.12
N ALA A 803 -1.79 -9.82 -2.13
CA ALA A 803 -2.76 -9.79 -3.23
C ALA A 803 -2.47 -8.74 -4.31
N ASN A 804 -1.56 -7.80 -4.03
CA ASN A 804 -1.21 -6.65 -4.88
C ASN A 804 0.30 -6.43 -4.73
N ASN A 805 1.08 -7.01 -5.64
CA ASN A 805 2.52 -6.81 -5.69
C ASN A 805 2.96 -6.54 -7.13
N CYS A 806 4.10 -5.86 -7.24
CA CYS A 806 4.65 -5.39 -8.50
C CYS A 806 4.83 -6.51 -9.53
N ALA A 807 5.29 -7.69 -9.09
CA ALA A 807 5.49 -8.84 -9.96
C ALA A 807 4.19 -9.32 -10.61
N GLN A 808 3.12 -9.42 -9.84
CA GLN A 808 1.82 -9.84 -10.34
C GLN A 808 1.26 -8.85 -11.37
N ASP A 809 1.28 -7.55 -11.05
CA ASP A 809 0.70 -6.51 -11.93
C ASP A 809 1.49 -6.40 -13.24
N SER A 810 2.82 -6.45 -13.17
CA SER A 810 3.71 -6.49 -14.34
C SER A 810 3.45 -7.70 -15.25
N ASN A 811 3.26 -8.89 -14.68
CA ASN A 811 2.97 -10.10 -15.45
C ASN A 811 1.58 -10.08 -16.11
N GLN A 812 0.62 -9.40 -15.47
CA GLN A 812 -0.72 -9.25 -16.03
C GLN A 812 -0.72 -8.25 -17.21
N ALA A 813 0.06 -7.18 -17.12
CA ALA A 813 0.27 -6.25 -18.23
C ALA A 813 0.92 -6.93 -19.46
N LEU A 814 1.86 -7.86 -19.24
CA LEU A 814 2.46 -8.66 -20.32
C LEU A 814 1.39 -9.47 -21.06
N TYR A 815 0.53 -10.14 -20.29
CA TYR A 815 -0.55 -10.96 -20.83
C TYR A 815 -1.55 -10.13 -21.64
N ASP A 816 -2.06 -9.03 -21.08
CA ASP A 816 -3.06 -8.18 -21.74
C ASP A 816 -2.52 -7.57 -23.03
N THR A 817 -1.24 -7.18 -23.05
CA THR A 817 -0.61 -6.65 -24.26
C THR A 817 -0.60 -7.68 -25.38
N ILE A 818 -0.19 -8.92 -25.09
CA ILE A 818 -0.16 -9.97 -26.10
C ILE A 818 -1.57 -10.19 -26.66
N GLN A 819 -2.59 -10.23 -25.79
CA GLN A 819 -3.99 -10.33 -26.20
C GLN A 819 -4.43 -9.17 -27.11
N ARG A 820 -4.11 -7.92 -26.76
CA ARG A 820 -4.45 -6.75 -27.59
C ARG A 820 -3.80 -6.79 -28.96
N VAL A 821 -2.51 -7.15 -29.03
CA VAL A 821 -1.82 -7.28 -30.33
C VAL A 821 -2.47 -8.37 -31.16
N LEU A 822 -2.77 -9.53 -30.56
CA LEU A 822 -3.44 -10.62 -31.26
C LEU A 822 -4.83 -10.23 -31.76
N ALA A 823 -5.64 -9.57 -30.93
CA ALA A 823 -6.96 -9.08 -31.33
C ALA A 823 -6.84 -8.04 -32.46
N ALA A 824 -5.85 -7.15 -32.38
CA ALA A 824 -5.64 -6.10 -33.36
C ALA A 824 -5.07 -6.63 -34.70
N VAL A 825 -4.37 -7.77 -34.68
CA VAL A 825 -3.90 -8.47 -35.89
C VAL A 825 -5.00 -9.37 -36.46
N GLN A 826 -5.75 -10.07 -35.61
CA GLN A 826 -6.85 -10.93 -36.05
C GLN A 826 -8.00 -10.13 -36.64
N GLY A 827 -8.30 -8.95 -36.05
CA GLY A 827 -9.20 -7.94 -36.60
C GLY A 827 -10.61 -8.42 -36.98
N PRO A 828 -11.45 -7.52 -37.50
CA PRO A 828 -12.77 -7.88 -38.05
C PRO A 828 -12.72 -8.27 -39.54
N ASP A 829 -11.54 -8.21 -40.20
CA ASP A 829 -11.36 -8.52 -41.63
C ASP A 829 -10.48 -9.77 -41.84
N PRO A 830 -11.08 -10.98 -41.77
CA PRO A 830 -10.37 -12.24 -42.03
C PRO A 830 -9.75 -12.34 -43.43
N ALA A 831 -10.34 -11.68 -44.44
CA ALA A 831 -9.86 -11.74 -45.81
C ALA A 831 -8.57 -10.92 -45.99
N GLY A 832 -8.51 -9.73 -45.40
CA GLY A 832 -7.31 -8.91 -45.34
C GLY A 832 -6.16 -9.58 -44.59
N LEU A 833 -6.46 -10.28 -43.48
CA LEU A 833 -5.46 -11.05 -42.75
C LEU A 833 -4.90 -12.20 -43.60
N GLN A 834 -5.78 -12.95 -44.29
CA GLN A 834 -5.34 -14.06 -45.14
C GLN A 834 -4.49 -13.60 -46.33
N ALA A 835 -4.83 -12.45 -46.92
CA ALA A 835 -4.01 -11.84 -47.98
C ALA A 835 -2.64 -11.39 -47.44
N TRP A 836 -2.61 -10.77 -46.25
CA TRP A 836 -1.36 -10.40 -45.57
C TRP A 836 -0.48 -11.61 -45.25
N GLU A 837 -1.06 -12.70 -44.71
CA GLU A 837 -0.31 -13.92 -44.39
C GLU A 837 0.36 -14.54 -45.63
N GLN A 838 -0.24 -14.38 -46.81
CA GLN A 838 0.34 -14.83 -48.08
C GLN A 838 1.48 -13.91 -48.56
N CYS A 839 1.35 -12.60 -48.37
CA CYS A 839 2.36 -11.62 -48.75
C CYS A 839 3.57 -11.58 -47.80
N GLU A 840 3.37 -11.87 -46.50
CA GLU A 840 4.36 -11.73 -45.43
C GLU A 840 4.53 -13.05 -44.64
N PRO A 841 4.98 -14.15 -45.28
CA PRO A 841 4.96 -15.49 -44.69
C PRO A 841 5.85 -15.63 -43.44
N GLU A 842 6.97 -14.92 -43.38
CA GLU A 842 7.84 -14.91 -42.20
C GLU A 842 7.16 -14.21 -41.00
N GLN A 843 6.44 -13.11 -41.24
CA GLN A 843 5.70 -12.42 -40.18
C GLN A 843 4.52 -13.26 -39.70
N ALA A 844 3.82 -13.94 -40.61
CA ALA A 844 2.75 -14.88 -40.28
C ALA A 844 3.27 -16.03 -39.39
N GLN A 845 4.43 -16.61 -39.71
CA GLN A 845 5.04 -17.65 -38.87
C GLN A 845 5.40 -17.13 -37.47
N ARG A 846 5.96 -15.91 -37.39
CA ARG A 846 6.22 -15.24 -36.10
C ARG A 846 4.93 -15.01 -35.32
N LEU A 847 3.85 -14.57 -35.97
CA LEU A 847 2.56 -14.38 -35.32
C LEU A 847 2.01 -15.70 -34.73
N GLN A 848 2.12 -16.80 -35.47
CA GLN A 848 1.73 -18.13 -34.96
C GLN A 848 2.59 -18.57 -33.76
N ALA A 849 3.88 -18.23 -33.74
CA ALA A 849 4.73 -18.45 -32.57
C ALA A 849 4.29 -17.59 -31.37
N LEU A 850 3.92 -16.32 -31.59
CA LEU A 850 3.39 -15.44 -30.55
C LEU A 850 2.06 -15.97 -29.97
N LEU A 851 1.16 -16.50 -30.81
CA LEU A 851 -0.08 -17.16 -30.37
C LEU A 851 0.19 -18.39 -29.48
N ARG A 852 1.21 -19.19 -29.81
CA ARG A 852 1.60 -20.36 -29.00
C ARG A 852 2.21 -19.93 -27.66
N LEU A 853 2.99 -18.85 -27.66
CA LEU A 853 3.54 -18.23 -26.45
C LEU A 853 2.41 -17.76 -25.54
N GLU A 854 1.44 -17.00 -26.07
CA GLU A 854 0.27 -16.51 -25.33
C GLU A 854 -0.45 -17.64 -24.58
N ARG A 855 -0.82 -18.71 -25.28
CA ARG A 855 -1.54 -19.84 -24.69
C ARG A 855 -0.74 -20.51 -23.57
N SER A 856 0.59 -20.48 -23.66
CA SER A 856 1.47 -21.08 -22.66
C SER A 856 1.64 -20.18 -21.44
N LEU A 857 1.85 -18.87 -21.65
CA LEU A 857 1.85 -17.86 -20.59
C LEU A 857 0.52 -17.84 -19.85
N ARG A 858 -0.62 -17.89 -20.56
CA ARG A 858 -1.97 -17.96 -19.96
C ARG A 858 -2.11 -19.15 -19.01
N ARG A 859 -1.73 -20.34 -19.46
CA ARG A 859 -1.83 -21.57 -18.65
C ARG A 859 -0.93 -21.53 -17.41
N GLN A 860 0.25 -20.93 -17.52
CA GLN A 860 1.25 -20.89 -16.44
C GLN A 860 0.98 -19.78 -15.42
N LEU A 861 0.65 -18.57 -15.90
CA LEU A 861 0.48 -17.37 -15.09
C LEU A 861 -0.97 -17.17 -14.58
N LEU A 862 -1.98 -17.76 -15.24
CA LEU A 862 -3.40 -17.68 -14.87
C LEU A 862 -4.05 -19.08 -14.75
N PRO A 863 -3.61 -19.95 -13.82
CA PRO A 863 -4.02 -21.35 -13.78
C PRO A 863 -5.53 -21.60 -13.57
N LEU A 864 -6.28 -20.60 -13.09
CA LEU A 864 -7.74 -20.64 -12.88
C LEU A 864 -8.52 -19.66 -13.77
N GLY A 865 -7.89 -19.10 -14.81
CA GLY A 865 -8.58 -18.48 -15.94
C GLY A 865 -9.21 -17.09 -15.75
N SER A 866 -9.10 -16.45 -14.58
CA SER A 866 -9.64 -15.09 -14.38
C SER A 866 -8.57 -14.01 -14.57
N VAL A 867 -8.73 -13.18 -15.60
CA VAL A 867 -8.13 -11.84 -15.66
C VAL A 867 -8.80 -11.00 -14.57
N ARG A 868 -8.06 -10.19 -13.81
CA ARG A 868 -8.68 -9.39 -12.75
C ARG A 868 -9.66 -8.39 -13.39
N ALA A 869 -10.87 -8.31 -12.84
CA ALA A 869 -11.91 -7.38 -13.31
C ALA A 869 -11.55 -5.90 -13.09
N ASP A 870 -10.56 -5.60 -12.25
CA ASP A 870 -10.11 -4.24 -11.94
C ASP A 870 -9.28 -3.56 -13.04
N TRP A 871 -8.97 -4.32 -14.09
CA TRP A 871 -8.37 -3.84 -15.34
C TRP A 871 -9.37 -3.70 -16.50
N GLN A 872 -10.52 -4.38 -16.42
CA GLN A 872 -11.52 -4.43 -17.51
C GLN A 872 -12.65 -3.40 -17.38
N VAL A 873 -12.75 -2.71 -16.24
CA VAL A 873 -13.84 -1.76 -15.96
C VAL A 873 -13.25 -0.40 -15.59
N GLU A 874 -13.59 0.62 -16.37
CA GLU A 874 -13.38 2.02 -16.02
C GLU A 874 -13.93 2.28 -14.60
N ASN A 875 -13.07 2.78 -13.71
CA ASN A 875 -13.37 3.44 -12.43
C ASN A 875 -13.70 2.64 -11.15
N ASP A 876 -13.92 1.32 -11.12
CA ASP A 876 -14.49 0.70 -9.89
C ASP A 876 -13.49 -0.02 -8.95
N SER A 877 -12.18 0.16 -9.15
CA SER A 877 -11.16 -0.55 -8.37
C SER A 877 -9.80 0.14 -8.38
N MET A 878 -9.48 0.77 -7.25
CA MET A 878 -8.17 1.37 -6.97
C MET A 878 -7.06 0.30 -6.91
N LEU A 879 -5.93 0.56 -7.57
CA LEU A 879 -4.70 -0.22 -7.48
C LEU A 879 -4.17 -0.20 -6.05
N GLY A 880 -3.63 -1.33 -5.62
CA GLY A 880 -2.85 -1.37 -4.39
C GLY A 880 -3.64 -1.02 -3.12
N ILE A 881 -4.95 -1.29 -3.08
CA ILE A 881 -5.67 -1.36 -1.81
C ILE A 881 -4.91 -2.37 -0.94
N SER A 882 -4.44 -1.90 0.20
CA SER A 882 -3.73 -2.70 1.19
C SER A 882 -4.48 -4.01 1.48
N LEU A 883 -3.75 -5.07 1.83
CA LEU A 883 -4.32 -6.31 2.41
C LEU A 883 -5.45 -6.02 3.39
N GLU A 884 -5.28 -4.91 4.11
CA GLU A 884 -6.02 -4.48 5.27
C GLU A 884 -7.48 -4.06 5.01
N ASP A 885 -7.88 -3.73 3.78
CA ASP A 885 -9.26 -3.26 3.52
C ASP A 885 -10.21 -4.38 3.04
N ARG A 886 -9.69 -5.45 2.41
CA ARG A 886 -10.48 -6.61 1.94
C ARG A 886 -9.73 -7.95 2.12
N PRO A 887 -9.40 -8.36 3.36
CA PRO A 887 -8.44 -9.43 3.65
C PRO A 887 -8.84 -10.81 3.09
N LEU A 888 -10.12 -11.20 3.16
CA LEU A 888 -10.57 -12.51 2.65
C LEU A 888 -10.57 -12.58 1.11
N ARG A 889 -10.99 -11.50 0.43
CA ARG A 889 -10.96 -11.40 -1.03
C ARG A 889 -9.51 -11.36 -1.53
N ASN A 890 -8.64 -10.63 -0.83
CA ASN A 890 -7.22 -10.50 -1.16
C ASN A 890 -6.44 -11.79 -0.85
N LEU A 891 -6.73 -12.49 0.25
CA LEU A 891 -6.13 -13.80 0.55
C LEU A 891 -6.53 -14.87 -0.47
N ALA A 892 -7.82 -14.95 -0.83
CA ALA A 892 -8.29 -15.84 -1.89
C ALA A 892 -7.63 -15.50 -3.24
N ARG A 893 -7.45 -14.21 -3.56
CA ARG A 893 -6.72 -13.74 -4.76
C ARG A 893 -5.25 -14.12 -4.75
N GLY A 894 -4.55 -13.95 -3.63
CA GLY A 894 -3.14 -14.35 -3.48
C GLY A 894 -2.95 -15.85 -3.62
N LEU A 895 -3.87 -16.66 -3.08
CA LEU A 895 -3.85 -18.11 -3.27
C LEU A 895 -4.07 -18.53 -4.74
N VAL A 896 -4.82 -17.73 -5.52
CA VAL A 896 -5.03 -17.96 -6.97
C VAL A 896 -3.82 -17.53 -7.81
N SER A 897 -3.04 -16.52 -7.38
CA SER A 897 -1.88 -15.97 -8.11
C SER A 897 -0.50 -16.38 -7.55
N TRP A 898 -0.41 -17.42 -6.71
CA TRP A 898 0.83 -17.75 -5.98
C TRP A 898 2.08 -17.94 -6.85
N ARG A 899 1.93 -18.35 -8.12
CA ARG A 899 3.03 -18.51 -9.07
C ARG A 899 3.63 -17.17 -9.55
N THR A 900 2.92 -16.07 -9.40
CA THR A 900 3.37 -14.71 -9.76
C THR A 900 3.61 -13.81 -8.56
N MET A 901 3.38 -14.30 -7.32
CA MET A 901 3.63 -13.53 -6.10
C MET A 901 5.10 -13.46 -5.70
N LEU A 902 5.88 -14.52 -5.97
CA LEU A 902 7.29 -14.57 -5.60
C LEU A 902 8.15 -14.07 -6.78
N PRO A 903 8.91 -12.98 -6.62
CA PRO A 903 9.72 -12.38 -7.68
C PRO A 903 10.57 -13.37 -8.49
N ARG A 904 11.34 -14.22 -7.81
CA ARG A 904 12.18 -15.22 -8.48
C ARG A 904 11.36 -16.29 -9.19
N LEU A 905 10.26 -16.76 -8.59
CA LEU A 905 9.40 -17.76 -9.23
C LEU A 905 8.76 -17.20 -10.50
N ALA A 906 8.28 -15.95 -10.45
CA ALA A 906 7.70 -15.27 -11.61
C ALA A 906 8.74 -15.15 -12.75
N SER A 907 9.95 -14.70 -12.43
CA SER A 907 11.08 -14.65 -13.38
C SER A 907 11.36 -16.02 -13.98
N ASP A 908 11.55 -17.04 -13.15
CA ASP A 908 11.82 -18.41 -13.57
C ASP A 908 10.73 -18.95 -14.50
N THR A 909 9.45 -18.70 -14.18
CA THR A 909 8.31 -19.13 -14.99
C THR A 909 8.28 -18.44 -16.36
N VAL A 910 8.45 -17.12 -16.40
CA VAL A 910 8.45 -16.36 -17.66
C VAL A 910 9.59 -16.80 -18.55
N VAL A 911 10.83 -16.81 -18.03
CA VAL A 911 12.02 -17.18 -18.79
C VAL A 911 11.90 -18.61 -19.33
N LYS A 912 11.40 -19.55 -18.51
CA LYS A 912 11.15 -20.92 -18.96
C LYS A 912 10.21 -20.98 -20.15
N VAL A 913 9.06 -20.28 -20.07
CA VAL A 913 8.08 -20.29 -21.16
C VAL A 913 8.69 -19.70 -22.44
N PHE A 914 9.45 -18.62 -22.37
CA PHE A 914 10.12 -18.10 -23.58
C PHE A 914 11.14 -19.09 -24.16
N LEU A 915 11.95 -19.73 -23.30
CA LEU A 915 12.94 -20.73 -23.72
C LEU A 915 12.30 -21.96 -24.39
N GLU A 916 11.19 -22.47 -23.84
CA GLU A 916 10.42 -23.58 -24.42
C GLU A 916 9.85 -23.25 -25.81
N HIS A 917 9.62 -21.96 -26.11
CA HIS A 917 9.16 -21.48 -27.41
C HIS A 917 10.31 -21.10 -28.36
N GLY A 918 11.54 -21.43 -28.01
CA GLY A 918 12.72 -21.27 -28.87
C GLY A 918 13.43 -19.92 -28.73
N ALA A 919 13.14 -19.13 -27.69
CA ALA A 919 13.91 -17.93 -27.39
C ALA A 919 15.35 -18.27 -26.98
N SER A 920 16.20 -17.24 -26.99
CA SER A 920 17.50 -17.29 -26.32
C SER A 920 17.55 -16.20 -25.26
N ALA A 921 18.20 -16.47 -24.14
CA ALA A 921 18.27 -15.54 -23.03
C ALA A 921 19.72 -15.32 -22.59
N LEU A 922 20.16 -14.07 -22.53
CA LEU A 922 21.44 -13.69 -21.94
C LEU A 922 21.23 -13.37 -20.46
N VAL A 923 21.82 -14.18 -19.59
CA VAL A 923 21.75 -14.01 -18.13
C VAL A 923 22.99 -13.25 -17.68
N LEU A 924 22.79 -12.02 -17.20
CA LEU A 924 23.81 -11.16 -16.62
C LEU A 924 23.69 -11.21 -15.09
N ARG A 925 24.78 -11.62 -14.42
CA ARG A 925 24.86 -11.73 -12.96
C ARG A 925 25.83 -10.72 -12.41
N THR A 926 25.42 -10.09 -11.31
CA THR A 926 26.31 -9.32 -10.44
C THR A 926 26.11 -9.76 -9.00
N ASN A 927 27.19 -9.84 -8.23
CA ASN A 927 27.15 -10.17 -6.81
C ASN A 927 27.99 -9.14 -6.06
N GLN A 928 27.38 -8.02 -5.62
CA GLN A 928 28.03 -6.99 -4.80
C GLN A 928 29.38 -6.52 -5.38
N VAL A 929 29.33 -5.74 -6.46
CA VAL A 929 30.53 -5.29 -7.19
C VAL A 929 30.67 -3.77 -7.15
N GLY A 930 31.86 -3.25 -7.44
CA GLY A 930 32.15 -1.81 -7.40
C GLY A 930 32.92 -1.36 -6.16
N GLY A 931 33.67 -2.27 -5.52
CA GLY A 931 34.49 -2.01 -4.34
C GLY A 931 34.25 -3.07 -3.28
N ASP A 932 35.24 -3.32 -2.41
CA ASP A 932 35.08 -4.31 -1.36
C ASP A 932 34.11 -3.84 -0.28
N HIS A 933 33.24 -4.78 0.13
CA HIS A 933 32.30 -4.58 1.22
C HIS A 933 32.19 -5.87 2.07
N PRO A 934 33.24 -6.23 2.84
CA PRO A 934 33.29 -7.49 3.58
C PRO A 934 32.24 -7.62 4.68
N GLU A 935 31.62 -6.51 5.10
CA GLU A 935 30.60 -6.48 6.16
C GLU A 935 29.22 -6.97 5.68
N ILE A 936 29.01 -7.11 4.37
CA ILE A 936 27.77 -7.61 3.77
C ILE A 936 28.01 -8.87 2.94
N GLU A 937 26.97 -9.67 2.78
CA GLU A 937 26.99 -10.89 1.96
C GLU A 937 25.73 -10.98 1.10
N PRO A 938 25.77 -11.62 -0.08
CA PRO A 938 24.61 -11.71 -0.95
C PRO A 938 23.63 -12.78 -0.46
N VAL A 939 22.36 -12.40 -0.32
CA VAL A 939 21.29 -13.35 0.02
C VAL A 939 20.48 -13.66 -1.23
N VAL A 940 20.41 -14.93 -1.60
CA VAL A 940 19.65 -15.38 -2.77
C VAL A 940 18.15 -15.19 -2.54
N PRO A 941 17.38 -14.66 -3.52
CA PRO A 941 15.93 -14.53 -3.38
C PRO A 941 15.26 -15.90 -3.38
N MET A 942 14.23 -16.03 -2.55
CA MET A 942 13.50 -17.26 -2.32
C MET A 942 12.82 -17.73 -3.61
N THR A 943 12.92 -19.03 -3.85
CA THR A 943 12.09 -19.76 -4.82
C THR A 943 11.42 -20.93 -4.12
N LEU A 944 10.25 -21.32 -4.64
CA LEU A 944 9.61 -22.61 -4.33
C LEU A 944 10.25 -23.76 -5.12
#